data_AF-R7S331-F1
#
_entry.id   AF-R7S331-F1
#
_cell.length_a   1.000
_cell.length_b   1.000
_cell.length_c   1.000
_cell.angle_alpha   90.00
_cell.angle_beta   90.00
_cell.angle_gamma   90.00
#
_symmetry.space_group_name_H-M   'P 1'
#
loop_
_entity.id
_entity.type
_entity.pdbx_description
1 polymer ?
#
loop_
_entity_poly.entity_id
_entity_poly.type
_entity_poly.pdbx_seq_one_letter_code
_entity_poly.pdbx_strand_id
1 'polypeptide(L)'
;MDKLIAGGICVAIDPAFLRDSILSHSDFFASAYRTQQLTIRHLNALIQFLLKEGLSSILDVPILPLRNPIGGLATIGRYEGHYPYIWCTDQETVLLERLFPTTTRILEPSLAGNHLLKHPDLNVRALGSAEVAELIQQHYSGRVSCELSSANEIRVDALCKELSQLKVDYAAIKEVTLVRTTSTSRGLRQYLSIARCSGVDVFPEPSEHARFSEIIRYLKHLGAIFVPVGSLRSSLQAQLRLDAFSTRRVLDFLTSVKSSGRDIIGYFAQLNDTSSNALARQIRTWLLETVHVSSYLGVAKYLPVWPVIRRGEMHPRLVPASDVEMLAAGYTLATFEPFLRHGHTIVEFSSTLSRLQLEPLKPRQLWNRLDLTNTTTVSEADLPLLIPVLKFFINNDESWSKSICVPDSCRRMRDAQDLFARSEPLYVAALAEQPQRLIHPALRHLEAGLKKYGLRMNVDIDNFRECAQAIHDSSGEEGAAAHVFQYFADRLPLLIPASNAWAWNRLDDLRFIPRSQSRSTRHAFPLSGYVKELPFLVSPSETLRPEHEAIGWTQRALPTRPENGLDRLLIARPSFGVPSVREVVHHLKALARIASDQAPTLELLGDITQTYQWLEERNVEAGDHLLDFHTEPLFLNVDDPRTECWQWDSAEQLIFNAPDEDRRRAVRGFLQQYRKLILAGGGHEIQAADRPEVPRSSAEEALNIWRCALRYFRDQKKFVDVTIWAEDAVFDAHRVVLAASSEYFKTLFASGVAESQESAISVAEYRQNIVRHALSYIYEGMITNELDNEDDLIELLRLAVTWGLNGLNIDVQQLLIAKITPKTYRDLRQLGDECRYSSMGEPVPALLANACVNFAEKNARELRSLGV
;
A
#
# COMPACT_ATOMS: atom_id res chain seq x y z
N MET A 1 -115.87 -41.04 41.57
CA MET A 1 -117.12 -41.05 40.78
C MET A 1 -118.31 -41.61 41.56
N ASP A 2 -118.15 -42.40 42.62
CA ASP A 2 -119.29 -43.01 43.34
C ASP A 2 -120.06 -42.12 44.33
N LYS A 3 -119.87 -40.79 44.31
CA LYS A 3 -120.59 -39.85 45.20
C LYS A 3 -121.42 -38.76 44.49
N LEU A 4 -121.53 -38.79 43.16
CA LEU A 4 -122.26 -37.78 42.38
C LEU A 4 -123.62 -38.23 41.82
N ILE A 5 -124.05 -39.47 42.08
CA ILE A 5 -125.31 -40.01 41.54
C ILE A 5 -126.52 -39.74 42.49
N ALA A 6 -126.29 -39.21 43.69
CA ALA A 6 -127.35 -39.01 44.69
C ALA A 6 -128.19 -37.70 44.52
N GLY A 7 -128.03 -36.95 43.43
CA GLY A 7 -128.65 -35.62 43.31
C GLY A 7 -128.98 -35.18 41.89
N GLY A 8 -129.66 -36.02 41.09
CA GLY A 8 -130.57 -35.61 40.01
C GLY A 8 -130.09 -34.66 38.90
N ILE A 9 -128.80 -34.30 38.83
CA ILE A 9 -128.21 -33.46 37.79
C ILE A 9 -127.16 -34.31 37.10
N CYS A 10 -127.47 -34.77 35.89
CA CYS A 10 -126.49 -35.35 34.98
C CYS A 10 -125.61 -34.21 34.47
N VAL A 11 -124.59 -33.82 35.24
CA VAL A 11 -123.53 -32.94 34.73
C VAL A 11 -122.73 -33.79 33.76
N ALA A 12 -122.78 -33.45 32.47
CA ALA A 12 -121.86 -34.04 31.50
C ALA A 12 -120.45 -33.70 31.99
N ILE A 13 -119.67 -34.73 32.34
CA ILE A 13 -118.27 -34.54 32.72
C ILE A 13 -117.53 -34.22 31.42
N ASP A 14 -117.48 -32.95 31.08
CA ASP A 14 -116.64 -32.43 30.00
C ASP A 14 -115.24 -32.06 30.54
N PRO A 15 -114.24 -31.91 29.66
CA PRO A 15 -112.89 -31.45 30.04
C PRO A 15 -112.86 -30.15 30.86
N ALA A 16 -113.75 -29.19 30.60
CA ALA A 16 -113.78 -27.91 31.33
C ALA A 16 -114.23 -28.08 32.79
N PHE A 17 -115.28 -28.87 33.03
CA PHE A 17 -115.75 -29.21 34.37
C PHE A 17 -114.68 -29.95 35.18
N LEU A 18 -113.97 -30.89 34.55
CA LEU A 18 -112.91 -31.65 35.22
C LEU A 18 -111.71 -30.75 35.55
N ARG A 19 -111.33 -29.82 34.66
CA ARG A 19 -110.30 -28.80 34.92
C ARG A 19 -110.63 -27.99 36.17
N ASP A 20 -111.81 -27.37 36.21
CA ASP A 20 -112.21 -26.50 37.33
C ASP A 20 -112.36 -27.28 38.64
N SER A 21 -112.75 -28.56 38.56
CA SER A 21 -112.79 -29.47 39.71
C SER A 21 -111.40 -29.80 40.26
N ILE A 22 -110.40 -29.99 39.39
CA ILE A 22 -109.01 -30.23 39.81
C ILE A 22 -108.42 -28.95 40.40
N LEU A 23 -108.69 -27.78 39.80
CA LEU A 23 -108.20 -26.49 40.29
C LEU A 23 -108.76 -26.13 41.66
N SER A 24 -110.05 -26.38 41.89
CA SER A 24 -110.70 -26.13 43.19
C SER A 24 -110.25 -27.09 44.31
N HIS A 25 -109.64 -28.23 43.96
CA HIS A 25 -109.21 -29.27 44.91
C HIS A 25 -107.75 -29.70 44.67
N SER A 26 -106.87 -28.78 44.26
CA SER A 26 -105.48 -29.06 43.86
C SER A 26 -104.67 -29.76 44.97
N ASP A 27 -104.84 -29.33 46.22
CA ASP A 27 -104.14 -29.91 47.38
C ASP A 27 -104.53 -31.36 47.63
N PHE A 28 -105.81 -31.67 47.41
CA PHE A 28 -106.32 -33.04 47.48
C PHE A 28 -105.70 -33.91 46.38
N PHE A 29 -105.62 -33.41 45.15
CA PHE A 29 -104.98 -34.12 44.04
C PHE A 29 -103.49 -34.40 44.30
N ALA A 30 -102.75 -33.39 44.79
CA ALA A 30 -101.35 -33.55 45.15
C ALA A 30 -101.15 -34.52 46.32
N SER A 31 -102.08 -34.57 47.29
CA SER A 31 -102.04 -35.53 48.41
C SER A 31 -102.43 -36.94 47.98
N ALA A 32 -103.43 -37.07 47.09
CA ALA A 32 -103.88 -38.36 46.54
C ALA A 32 -102.77 -39.02 45.71
N TYR A 33 -101.98 -38.25 44.97
CA TYR A 33 -100.80 -38.76 44.27
C TYR A 33 -99.71 -39.23 45.24
N ARG A 34 -99.39 -38.41 46.26
CA ARG A 34 -98.41 -38.77 47.31
C ARG A 34 -98.77 -40.03 48.09
N THR A 35 -100.07 -40.24 48.34
CA THR A 35 -100.61 -41.42 49.05
C THR A 35 -100.93 -42.59 48.13
N GLN A 36 -100.51 -42.54 46.85
CA GLN A 36 -100.71 -43.57 45.82
C GLN A 36 -102.18 -43.90 45.50
N GLN A 37 -103.14 -43.07 45.93
CA GLN A 37 -104.54 -43.17 45.52
C GLN A 37 -104.73 -42.73 44.05
N LEU A 38 -103.91 -41.80 43.59
CA LEU A 38 -103.80 -41.41 42.18
C LEU A 38 -102.52 -42.02 41.59
N THR A 39 -102.65 -42.86 40.56
CA THR A 39 -101.50 -43.50 39.89
C THR A 39 -101.15 -42.76 38.60
N ILE A 40 -99.94 -43.00 38.07
CA ILE A 40 -99.51 -42.42 36.78
C ILE A 40 -100.42 -42.88 35.64
N ARG A 41 -101.01 -44.08 35.73
CA ARG A 41 -102.05 -44.54 34.78
C ARG A 41 -103.30 -43.65 34.81
N HIS A 42 -103.73 -43.23 36.00
CA HIS A 42 -104.86 -42.30 36.16
C HIS A 42 -104.51 -40.92 35.59
N LEU A 43 -103.30 -40.41 35.85
CA LEU A 43 -102.82 -39.13 35.30
C LEU A 43 -102.73 -39.16 33.76
N ASN A 44 -102.22 -40.24 33.17
CA ASN A 44 -102.17 -40.42 31.72
C ASN A 44 -103.57 -40.38 31.09
N ALA A 45 -104.53 -41.10 31.67
CA ALA A 45 -105.92 -41.09 31.20
C ALA A 45 -106.56 -39.69 31.34
N LEU A 46 -106.24 -38.99 32.43
CA LEU A 46 -106.73 -37.65 32.71
C LEU A 46 -106.15 -36.60 31.73
N ILE A 47 -104.85 -36.66 31.44
CA ILE A 47 -104.20 -35.81 30.43
C ILE A 47 -104.81 -36.05 29.04
N GLN A 48 -105.00 -37.32 28.65
CA GLN A 48 -105.63 -37.65 27.36
C GLN A 48 -107.07 -37.13 27.28
N PHE A 49 -107.82 -37.20 28.38
CA PHE A 49 -109.19 -36.71 28.44
C PHE A 49 -109.27 -35.19 28.35
N LEU A 50 -108.44 -34.46 29.13
CA LEU A 50 -108.43 -33.00 29.15
C LEU A 50 -107.99 -32.39 27.80
N LEU A 51 -107.14 -33.09 27.04
CA LEU A 51 -106.70 -32.64 25.71
C LEU A 51 -107.76 -32.77 24.61
N LYS A 52 -108.90 -33.45 24.84
CA LYS A 52 -109.91 -33.72 23.79
C LYS A 52 -110.53 -32.44 23.19
N GLU A 53 -110.70 -31.39 23.99
CA GLU A 53 -111.36 -30.13 23.58
C GLU A 53 -110.37 -28.99 23.33
N GLY A 54 -109.06 -29.28 23.30
CA GLY A 54 -108.00 -28.30 23.08
C GLY A 54 -107.24 -27.91 24.35
N LEU A 55 -106.35 -26.93 24.23
CA LEU A 55 -105.37 -26.60 25.28
C LEU A 55 -105.96 -25.83 26.47
N SER A 56 -107.10 -25.13 26.30
CA SER A 56 -107.74 -24.38 27.39
C SER A 56 -108.10 -25.25 28.59
N SER A 57 -108.43 -26.51 28.36
CA SER A 57 -108.90 -27.45 29.38
C SER A 57 -107.77 -28.15 30.15
N ILE A 58 -106.49 -27.93 29.79
CA ILE A 58 -105.34 -28.52 30.48
C ILE A 58 -104.40 -27.47 31.11
N LEU A 59 -104.53 -26.19 30.72
CA LEU A 59 -103.72 -25.11 31.28
C LEU A 59 -104.05 -24.85 32.75
N ASP A 60 -103.01 -24.56 33.52
CA ASP A 60 -102.98 -24.29 34.96
C ASP A 60 -103.28 -25.51 35.85
N VAL A 61 -103.35 -26.71 35.26
CA VAL A 61 -103.71 -27.93 35.99
C VAL A 61 -102.46 -28.62 36.60
N PRO A 62 -102.42 -28.89 37.93
CA PRO A 62 -101.29 -29.52 38.62
C PRO A 62 -101.33 -31.04 38.51
N ILE A 63 -101.01 -31.58 37.32
CA ILE A 63 -101.11 -33.02 37.01
C ILE A 63 -99.83 -33.61 36.41
N LEU A 64 -98.72 -32.86 36.32
CA LEU A 64 -97.44 -33.35 35.82
C LEU A 64 -96.65 -34.06 36.94
N PRO A 65 -96.48 -35.38 36.91
CA PRO A 65 -95.70 -36.06 37.92
C PRO A 65 -94.21 -35.74 37.78
N LEU A 66 -93.60 -35.20 38.85
CA LEU A 66 -92.16 -34.97 38.94
C LEU A 66 -91.43 -36.18 39.50
N ARG A 67 -90.21 -36.40 39.02
CA ARG A 67 -89.35 -37.53 39.37
C ARG A 67 -88.51 -37.33 40.65
N ASN A 68 -88.86 -36.36 41.49
CA ASN A 68 -88.13 -36.05 42.72
C ASN A 68 -88.45 -37.00 43.90
N PRO A 69 -87.54 -37.12 44.88
CA PRO A 69 -87.76 -37.91 46.11
C PRO A 69 -88.96 -37.45 46.97
N ILE A 70 -89.51 -36.25 46.72
CA ILE A 70 -90.66 -35.68 47.45
C ILE A 70 -92.01 -36.00 46.76
N GLY A 71 -92.00 -36.53 45.52
CA GLY A 71 -93.21 -36.97 44.81
C GLY A 71 -94.27 -35.87 44.66
N GLY A 72 -94.06 -34.91 43.76
CA GLY A 72 -94.95 -33.76 43.55
C GLY A 72 -95.62 -33.76 42.17
N LEU A 73 -96.76 -33.07 42.07
CA LEU A 73 -97.38 -32.71 40.80
C LEU A 73 -97.02 -31.26 40.44
N ALA A 74 -96.48 -31.06 39.24
CA ALA A 74 -96.24 -29.76 38.64
C ALA A 74 -97.42 -29.31 37.77
N THR A 75 -97.49 -28.00 37.55
CA THR A 75 -98.56 -27.36 36.78
C THR A 75 -98.23 -27.30 35.30
N ILE A 76 -99.19 -27.72 34.46
CA ILE A 76 -99.13 -27.53 33.01
C ILE A 76 -99.44 -26.06 32.71
N GLY A 77 -98.49 -25.35 32.10
CA GLY A 77 -98.62 -23.94 31.76
C GLY A 77 -98.20 -23.67 30.32
N ARG A 78 -98.34 -22.42 29.88
CA ARG A 78 -97.78 -21.98 28.59
C ARG A 78 -96.27 -21.82 28.71
N TYR A 79 -95.54 -22.08 27.63
CA TYR A 79 -94.11 -21.86 27.56
C TYR A 79 -93.81 -20.37 27.40
N GLU A 80 -93.30 -19.75 28.46
CA GLU A 80 -92.95 -18.32 28.49
C GLU A 80 -91.46 -18.05 28.20
N GLY A 81 -90.75 -19.03 27.64
CA GLY A 81 -89.35 -18.87 27.24
C GLY A 81 -88.30 -19.27 28.29
N HIS A 82 -88.71 -19.75 29.47
CA HIS A 82 -87.77 -20.14 30.53
C HIS A 82 -88.12 -21.50 31.16
N TYR A 83 -87.09 -22.35 31.31
CA TYR A 83 -87.04 -23.57 32.13
C TYR A 83 -88.24 -24.55 32.03
N PRO A 84 -88.43 -25.25 30.89
CA PRO A 84 -89.50 -26.22 30.76
C PRO A 84 -89.28 -27.45 31.67
N TYR A 85 -90.37 -28.16 31.99
CA TYR A 85 -90.33 -29.50 32.55
C TYR A 85 -89.89 -30.49 31.46
N ILE A 86 -89.00 -31.41 31.82
CA ILE A 86 -88.28 -32.24 30.86
C ILE A 86 -88.82 -33.67 30.97
N TRP A 87 -89.38 -34.16 29.87
CA TRP A 87 -89.74 -35.57 29.70
C TRP A 87 -88.56 -36.35 29.12
N CYS A 88 -88.21 -37.45 29.79
CA CYS A 88 -87.05 -38.29 29.49
C CYS A 88 -87.45 -39.77 29.54
N THR A 89 -86.68 -40.62 28.87
CA THR A 89 -86.78 -42.08 29.06
C THR A 89 -86.25 -42.52 30.43
N ASP A 90 -86.56 -43.73 30.87
CA ASP A 90 -86.04 -44.30 32.14
C ASP A 90 -84.50 -44.27 32.21
N GLN A 91 -83.84 -44.60 31.09
CA GLN A 91 -82.37 -44.61 31.01
C GLN A 91 -81.77 -43.21 31.12
N GLU A 92 -82.35 -42.23 30.42
CA GLU A 92 -81.93 -40.82 30.48
C GLU A 92 -82.17 -40.23 31.88
N THR A 93 -83.27 -40.62 32.53
CA THR A 93 -83.64 -40.14 33.86
C THR A 93 -82.61 -40.53 34.91
N VAL A 94 -82.20 -41.81 34.96
CA VAL A 94 -81.16 -42.28 35.88
C VAL A 94 -79.83 -41.54 35.65
N LEU A 95 -79.51 -41.23 34.38
CA LEU A 95 -78.31 -40.51 34.02
C LEU A 95 -78.38 -39.04 34.47
N LEU A 96 -79.50 -38.36 34.26
CA LEU A 96 -79.72 -36.98 34.69
C LEU A 96 -79.77 -36.85 36.22
N GLU A 97 -80.38 -37.78 36.95
CA GLU A 97 -80.40 -37.80 38.42
C GLU A 97 -78.96 -37.85 38.99
N ARG A 98 -78.08 -38.65 38.37
CA ARG A 98 -76.68 -38.76 38.78
C ARG A 98 -75.88 -37.49 38.50
N LEU A 99 -76.13 -36.82 37.38
CA LEU A 99 -75.36 -35.63 36.95
C LEU A 99 -75.90 -34.31 37.53
N PHE A 100 -77.20 -34.25 37.78
CA PHE A 100 -77.95 -33.07 38.17
C PHE A 100 -78.91 -33.36 39.35
N PRO A 101 -78.41 -33.82 40.51
CA PRO A 101 -79.24 -34.36 41.61
C PRO A 101 -80.18 -33.35 42.27
N THR A 102 -80.01 -32.05 41.99
CA THR A 102 -80.85 -30.96 42.51
C THR A 102 -81.89 -30.47 41.51
N THR A 103 -81.97 -31.08 40.32
CA THR A 103 -82.95 -30.71 39.29
C THR A 103 -84.34 -31.14 39.70
N THR A 104 -85.28 -30.20 39.82
CA THR A 104 -86.69 -30.48 40.15
C THR A 104 -87.61 -30.48 38.93
N ARG A 105 -87.03 -30.54 37.73
CA ARG A 105 -87.73 -30.32 36.44
C ARG A 105 -87.95 -31.61 35.64
N ILE A 106 -87.44 -32.75 36.10
CA ILE A 106 -87.56 -34.02 35.39
C ILE A 106 -88.92 -34.65 35.68
N LEU A 107 -89.66 -34.99 34.63
CA LEU A 107 -90.95 -35.68 34.72
C LEU A 107 -90.76 -37.17 34.95
N GLU A 108 -91.78 -37.81 35.50
CA GLU A 108 -91.80 -39.26 35.67
C GLU A 108 -91.82 -39.96 34.29
N PRO A 109 -90.91 -40.92 34.00
CA PRO A 109 -90.74 -41.46 32.64
C PRO A 109 -91.92 -42.30 32.11
N SER A 110 -92.68 -42.93 33.01
CA SER A 110 -93.88 -43.71 32.66
C SER A 110 -95.10 -42.83 32.35
N LEU A 111 -94.96 -41.51 32.47
CA LEU A 111 -95.87 -40.53 31.87
C LEU A 111 -95.85 -40.68 30.34
N ALA A 112 -97.03 -40.79 29.73
CA ALA A 112 -97.19 -40.87 28.27
C ALA A 112 -96.95 -39.51 27.61
N GLY A 113 -95.68 -39.06 27.61
CA GLY A 113 -95.26 -37.72 27.17
C GLY A 113 -95.66 -37.38 25.73
N ASN A 114 -95.88 -38.38 24.87
CA ASN A 114 -96.29 -38.21 23.47
C ASN A 114 -97.55 -37.34 23.27
N HIS A 115 -98.43 -37.25 24.26
CA HIS A 115 -99.62 -36.40 24.17
C HIS A 115 -99.31 -34.92 24.46
N LEU A 116 -98.43 -34.64 25.42
CA LEU A 116 -98.02 -33.28 25.80
C LEU A 116 -97.01 -32.70 24.79
N LEU A 117 -96.07 -33.52 24.31
CA LEU A 117 -95.00 -33.12 23.40
C LEU A 117 -95.49 -32.71 22.00
N LYS A 118 -96.73 -33.05 21.62
CA LYS A 118 -97.36 -32.58 20.36
C LYS A 118 -97.69 -31.09 20.38
N HIS A 119 -97.71 -30.47 21.55
CA HIS A 119 -98.10 -29.08 21.75
C HIS A 119 -96.88 -28.26 22.21
N PRO A 120 -96.17 -27.58 21.29
CA PRO A 120 -94.96 -26.84 21.63
C PRO A 120 -95.22 -25.60 22.49
N ASP A 121 -96.47 -25.18 22.65
CA ASP A 121 -96.87 -24.04 23.49
C ASP A 121 -96.92 -24.37 24.98
N LEU A 122 -96.78 -25.64 25.36
CA LEU A 122 -96.77 -26.08 26.76
C LEU A 122 -95.37 -26.00 27.38
N ASN A 123 -95.31 -25.80 28.69
CA ASN A 123 -94.08 -25.79 29.49
C ASN A 123 -93.43 -27.20 29.68
N VAL A 124 -93.65 -28.13 28.74
CA VAL A 124 -93.10 -29.49 28.75
C VAL A 124 -92.32 -29.73 27.46
N ARG A 125 -91.07 -30.20 27.58
CA ARG A 125 -90.18 -30.52 26.46
C ARG A 125 -89.61 -31.92 26.58
N ALA A 126 -89.29 -32.55 25.46
CA ALA A 126 -88.48 -33.77 25.46
C ALA A 126 -87.02 -33.39 25.74
N LEU A 127 -86.24 -34.32 26.28
CA LEU A 127 -84.80 -34.10 26.48
C LEU A 127 -84.10 -33.87 25.13
N GLY A 128 -83.73 -32.61 24.87
CA GLY A 128 -82.97 -32.19 23.71
C GLY A 128 -81.63 -31.58 24.08
N SER A 129 -80.88 -31.16 23.05
CA SER A 129 -79.58 -30.51 23.20
C SER A 129 -79.65 -29.22 24.03
N ALA A 130 -80.69 -28.41 23.80
CA ALA A 130 -80.86 -27.13 24.49
C ALA A 130 -81.15 -27.33 25.99
N GLU A 131 -82.02 -28.28 26.31
CA GLU A 131 -82.41 -28.61 27.70
C GLU A 131 -81.22 -29.19 28.47
N VAL A 132 -80.43 -30.07 27.86
CA VAL A 132 -79.21 -30.60 28.47
C VAL A 132 -78.18 -29.49 28.69
N ALA A 133 -77.98 -28.59 27.72
CA ALA A 133 -77.06 -27.47 27.87
C ALA A 133 -77.47 -26.54 29.02
N GLU A 134 -78.76 -26.25 29.15
CA GLU A 134 -79.32 -25.44 30.23
C GLU A 134 -79.10 -26.08 31.60
N LEU A 135 -79.31 -27.40 31.73
CA LEU A 135 -79.02 -28.15 32.96
C LEU A 135 -77.53 -28.10 33.31
N ILE A 136 -76.64 -28.26 32.33
CA ILE A 136 -75.19 -28.16 32.55
C ILE A 136 -74.81 -26.76 33.04
N GLN A 137 -75.33 -25.70 32.42
CA GLN A 137 -75.03 -24.32 32.82
C GLN A 137 -75.53 -23.97 34.23
N GLN A 138 -76.66 -24.56 34.66
CA GLN A 138 -77.19 -24.35 36.01
C GLN A 138 -76.36 -25.02 37.11
N HIS A 139 -75.84 -26.22 36.83
CA HIS A 139 -75.20 -27.05 37.85
C HIS A 139 -73.67 -26.98 37.87
N TYR A 140 -73.05 -26.40 36.84
CA TYR A 140 -71.60 -26.31 36.68
C TYR A 140 -71.16 -24.85 36.49
N SER A 141 -69.90 -24.55 36.85
CA SER A 141 -69.35 -23.20 36.77
C SER A 141 -69.25 -22.71 35.33
N GLY A 142 -69.80 -21.53 35.03
CA GLY A 142 -69.62 -20.80 33.77
C GLY A 142 -68.40 -19.87 33.75
N ARG A 143 -67.43 -20.07 34.65
CA ARG A 143 -66.22 -19.24 34.70
C ARG A 143 -65.22 -19.67 33.65
N VAL A 144 -64.53 -18.68 33.07
CA VAL A 144 -63.46 -18.88 32.09
C VAL A 144 -62.31 -19.74 32.64
N SER A 145 -61.98 -19.58 33.93
CA SER A 145 -61.08 -20.44 34.68
C SER A 145 -61.47 -20.45 36.16
N CYS A 146 -61.38 -21.61 36.81
CA CYS A 146 -61.55 -21.72 38.25
C CYS A 146 -60.79 -22.92 38.85
N GLU A 147 -60.49 -22.82 40.13
CA GLU A 147 -60.04 -23.95 40.96
C GLU A 147 -61.29 -24.69 41.45
N LEU A 148 -61.33 -26.02 41.30
CA LEU A 148 -62.43 -26.83 41.78
C LEU A 148 -62.07 -27.55 43.08
N SER A 149 -63.04 -27.70 43.99
CA SER A 149 -62.91 -28.58 45.15
C SER A 149 -62.97 -30.05 44.73
N SER A 150 -62.46 -30.98 45.55
CA SER A 150 -62.45 -32.41 45.23
C SER A 150 -63.84 -32.97 44.91
N ALA A 151 -64.90 -32.48 45.58
CA ALA A 151 -66.28 -32.86 45.28
C ALA A 151 -66.75 -32.37 43.90
N ASN A 152 -66.34 -31.18 43.47
CA ASN A 152 -66.68 -30.64 42.15
C ASN A 152 -65.82 -31.26 41.04
N GLU A 153 -64.57 -31.65 41.31
CA GLU A 153 -63.73 -32.42 40.38
C GLU A 153 -64.41 -33.74 39.99
N ILE A 154 -64.86 -34.51 40.99
CA ILE A 154 -65.56 -35.80 40.77
C ILE A 154 -66.81 -35.59 39.90
N ARG A 155 -67.56 -34.51 40.14
CA ARG A 155 -68.77 -34.18 39.36
C ARG A 155 -68.44 -33.81 37.91
N VAL A 156 -67.41 -32.99 37.69
CA VAL A 156 -66.95 -32.63 36.34
C VAL A 156 -66.43 -33.87 35.60
N ASP A 157 -65.65 -34.73 36.26
CA ASP A 157 -65.16 -35.97 35.66
C ASP A 157 -66.31 -36.93 35.30
N ALA A 158 -67.33 -37.03 36.18
CA ALA A 158 -68.53 -37.81 35.92
C ALA A 158 -69.33 -37.25 34.73
N LEU A 159 -69.52 -35.93 34.63
CA LEU A 159 -70.15 -35.30 33.47
C LEU A 159 -69.36 -35.59 32.20
N CYS A 160 -68.05 -35.33 32.19
CA CYS A 160 -67.17 -35.56 31.05
C CYS A 160 -67.19 -37.01 30.55
N LYS A 161 -67.40 -38.00 31.45
CA LYS A 161 -67.54 -39.41 31.08
C LYS A 161 -68.84 -39.71 30.32
N GLU A 162 -69.91 -38.99 30.62
CA GLU A 162 -71.27 -39.25 30.12
C GLU A 162 -71.69 -38.28 29.00
N LEU A 163 -70.90 -37.24 28.71
CA LEU A 163 -71.15 -36.25 27.65
C LEU A 163 -71.38 -36.86 26.26
N SER A 164 -70.81 -38.04 25.95
CA SER A 164 -71.06 -38.71 24.66
C SER A 164 -72.46 -39.32 24.57
N GLN A 165 -73.08 -39.62 25.72
CA GLN A 165 -74.44 -40.18 25.80
C GLN A 165 -75.49 -39.07 25.85
N LEU A 166 -75.14 -37.91 26.38
CA LEU A 166 -75.94 -36.70 26.36
C LEU A 166 -75.86 -36.05 24.98
N LYS A 167 -76.98 -35.96 24.24
CA LYS A 167 -77.06 -35.33 22.91
C LYS A 167 -76.94 -33.79 23.00
N VAL A 168 -75.80 -33.27 23.47
CA VAL A 168 -75.56 -31.83 23.70
C VAL A 168 -74.71 -31.19 22.61
N ASP A 169 -75.08 -29.98 22.21
CA ASP A 169 -74.25 -29.10 21.40
C ASP A 169 -73.18 -28.44 22.29
N TYR A 170 -71.92 -28.77 22.03
CA TYR A 170 -70.78 -28.23 22.77
C TYR A 170 -70.65 -26.71 22.64
N ALA A 171 -71.19 -26.11 21.56
CA ALA A 171 -71.24 -24.66 21.41
C ALA A 171 -72.12 -24.00 22.49
N ALA A 172 -73.19 -24.68 22.91
CA ALA A 172 -74.10 -24.19 23.95
C ALA A 172 -73.47 -24.25 25.36
N ILE A 173 -72.49 -25.13 25.59
CA ILE A 173 -71.79 -25.26 26.89
C ILE A 173 -70.34 -24.75 26.87
N LYS A 174 -69.97 -23.94 25.87
CA LYS A 174 -68.57 -23.51 25.67
C LYS A 174 -67.96 -22.76 26.86
N GLU A 175 -68.79 -22.07 27.66
CA GLU A 175 -68.35 -21.29 28.84
C GLU A 175 -68.21 -22.14 30.10
N VAL A 176 -68.63 -23.41 30.07
CA VAL A 176 -68.61 -24.28 31.25
C VAL A 176 -67.20 -24.80 31.51
N THR A 177 -66.75 -24.70 32.76
CA THR A 177 -65.41 -25.07 33.21
C THR A 177 -65.22 -26.60 33.30
N LEU A 178 -64.92 -27.26 32.18
CA LEU A 178 -64.83 -28.72 32.08
C LEU A 178 -63.41 -29.27 31.88
N VAL A 179 -62.48 -28.45 31.42
CA VAL A 179 -61.17 -28.93 30.95
C VAL A 179 -60.13 -28.83 32.06
N ARG A 180 -59.66 -29.98 32.53
CA ARG A 180 -58.61 -30.08 33.54
C ARG A 180 -57.25 -29.63 32.99
N THR A 181 -56.46 -28.93 33.80
CA THR A 181 -55.08 -28.53 33.45
C THR A 181 -54.04 -29.22 34.33
N THR A 182 -52.77 -29.10 33.97
CA THR A 182 -51.62 -29.53 34.80
C THR A 182 -51.21 -28.48 35.84
N SER A 183 -51.77 -27.28 35.78
CA SER A 183 -51.48 -26.20 36.71
C SER A 183 -52.22 -26.42 38.02
N THR A 184 -51.52 -26.19 39.13
CA THR A 184 -52.13 -26.13 40.46
C THR A 184 -51.90 -24.75 41.06
N SER A 185 -52.93 -24.24 41.73
CA SER A 185 -52.86 -22.98 42.46
C SER A 185 -53.50 -23.23 43.82
N ARG A 186 -52.80 -22.82 44.89
CA ARG A 186 -53.23 -23.06 46.29
C ARG A 186 -53.52 -24.53 46.62
N GLY A 187 -52.83 -25.46 45.97
CA GLY A 187 -53.02 -26.91 46.15
C GLY A 187 -54.25 -27.50 45.45
N LEU A 188 -55.09 -26.68 44.82
CA LEU A 188 -56.23 -27.10 44.02
C LEU A 188 -55.88 -27.13 42.53
N ARG A 189 -56.51 -28.03 41.77
CA ARG A 189 -56.30 -28.10 40.31
C ARG A 189 -57.12 -27.03 39.61
N GLN A 190 -56.49 -26.42 38.61
CA GLN A 190 -57.15 -25.42 37.77
C GLN A 190 -57.88 -26.09 36.61
N TYR A 191 -59.13 -25.67 36.39
CA TYR A 191 -59.97 -26.06 35.28
C TYR A 191 -60.25 -24.83 34.37
N LEU A 192 -60.46 -25.07 33.09
CA LEU A 192 -60.76 -24.08 32.06
C LEU A 192 -62.11 -24.35 31.38
N SER A 193 -62.75 -23.30 30.90
CA SER A 193 -63.87 -23.45 29.97
C SER A 193 -63.40 -23.93 28.60
N ILE A 194 -64.29 -24.59 27.84
CA ILE A 194 -63.99 -25.06 26.48
C ILE A 194 -63.57 -23.88 25.60
N ALA A 195 -64.23 -22.72 25.73
CA ALA A 195 -63.91 -21.49 25.02
C ALA A 195 -62.48 -21.01 25.37
N ARG A 196 -62.08 -21.06 26.63
CA ARG A 196 -60.77 -20.59 27.10
C ARG A 196 -59.59 -21.41 26.57
N CYS A 197 -59.81 -22.69 26.26
CA CYS A 197 -58.79 -23.55 25.70
C CYS A 197 -58.26 -23.09 24.34
N SER A 198 -59.00 -22.24 23.61
CA SER A 198 -58.52 -21.64 22.36
C SER A 198 -57.47 -20.53 22.53
N GLY A 199 -57.13 -20.16 23.77
CA GLY A 199 -56.14 -19.13 24.06
C GLY A 199 -54.72 -19.51 23.62
N VAL A 200 -53.94 -18.50 23.22
CA VAL A 200 -52.55 -18.65 22.75
C VAL A 200 -51.60 -19.19 23.84
N ASP A 201 -51.94 -18.95 25.11
CA ASP A 201 -51.20 -19.39 26.29
C ASP A 201 -51.58 -20.78 26.80
N VAL A 202 -52.58 -21.44 26.20
CA VAL A 202 -52.98 -22.80 26.54
C VAL A 202 -52.35 -23.77 25.55
N PHE A 203 -51.67 -24.80 26.05
CA PHE A 203 -50.98 -25.79 25.24
C PHE A 203 -51.50 -27.20 25.54
N PRO A 204 -51.61 -28.08 24.54
CA PRO A 204 -51.72 -29.50 24.84
C PRO A 204 -50.39 -30.00 25.43
N GLU A 205 -50.48 -30.91 26.37
CA GLU A 205 -49.30 -31.60 26.89
C GLU A 205 -48.68 -32.48 25.80
N PRO A 206 -47.39 -32.30 25.48
CA PRO A 206 -46.74 -33.09 24.44
C PRO A 206 -46.57 -34.54 24.89
N SER A 207 -46.72 -35.47 23.94
CA SER A 207 -46.50 -36.91 24.17
C SER A 207 -45.06 -37.23 24.59
N GLU A 208 -44.07 -36.50 24.09
CA GLU A 208 -42.65 -36.63 24.44
C GLU A 208 -42.23 -35.68 25.57
N HIS A 209 -42.91 -35.73 26.72
CA HIS A 209 -42.70 -34.77 27.81
C HIS A 209 -41.23 -34.61 28.24
N ALA A 210 -40.46 -35.71 28.30
CA ALA A 210 -39.05 -35.68 28.70
C ALA A 210 -38.18 -34.81 27.78
N ARG A 211 -38.44 -34.84 26.47
CA ARG A 211 -37.69 -34.09 25.44
C ARG A 211 -37.94 -32.57 25.52
N PHE A 212 -39.15 -32.18 25.93
CA PHE A 212 -39.58 -30.78 26.00
C PHE A 212 -39.63 -30.25 27.44
N SER A 213 -39.13 -31.01 28.42
CA SER A 213 -39.23 -30.69 29.85
C SER A 213 -38.74 -29.29 30.20
N GLU A 214 -37.57 -28.89 29.70
CA GLU A 214 -36.99 -27.57 29.96
C GLU A 214 -37.81 -26.42 29.34
N ILE A 215 -38.25 -26.58 28.09
CA ILE A 215 -39.07 -25.56 27.44
C ILE A 215 -40.49 -25.50 28.03
N ILE A 216 -41.07 -26.62 28.43
CA ILE A 216 -42.36 -26.65 29.15
C ILE A 216 -42.22 -25.90 30.47
N ARG A 217 -41.17 -26.17 31.26
CA ARG A 217 -40.90 -25.47 32.52
C ARG A 217 -40.75 -23.97 32.29
N TYR A 218 -39.98 -23.58 31.27
CA TYR A 218 -39.81 -22.18 30.90
C TYR A 218 -41.13 -21.50 30.49
N LEU A 219 -41.94 -22.15 29.64
CA LEU A 219 -43.23 -21.63 29.21
C LEU A 219 -44.21 -21.50 30.38
N LYS A 220 -44.23 -22.47 31.31
CA LYS A 220 -45.05 -22.40 32.54
C LYS A 220 -44.67 -21.20 33.41
N HIS A 221 -43.38 -20.90 33.57
CA HIS A 221 -42.92 -19.68 34.27
C HIS A 221 -43.39 -18.40 33.58
N LEU A 222 -43.45 -18.38 32.26
CA LEU A 222 -44.01 -17.28 31.48
C LEU A 222 -45.56 -17.24 31.47
N GLY A 223 -46.21 -18.15 32.20
CA GLY A 223 -47.67 -18.20 32.37
C GLY A 223 -48.41 -19.08 31.36
N ALA A 224 -47.72 -19.99 30.65
CA ALA A 224 -48.38 -20.97 29.81
C ALA A 224 -49.09 -22.05 30.66
N ILE A 225 -50.28 -22.45 30.21
CA ILE A 225 -51.13 -23.45 30.87
C ILE A 225 -51.14 -24.71 30.02
N PHE A 226 -50.79 -25.86 30.59
CA PHE A 226 -50.77 -27.13 29.84
C PHE A 226 -51.97 -28.01 30.18
N VAL A 227 -52.60 -28.59 29.16
CA VAL A 227 -53.78 -29.46 29.23
C VAL A 227 -53.40 -30.89 28.87
N PRO A 228 -53.63 -31.89 29.74
CA PRO A 228 -53.33 -33.29 29.47
C PRO A 228 -54.37 -33.90 28.53
N VAL A 229 -54.24 -33.63 27.22
CA VAL A 229 -55.24 -34.04 26.21
C VAL A 229 -55.45 -35.55 26.17
N GLY A 230 -54.41 -36.35 26.42
CA GLY A 230 -54.52 -37.81 26.49
C GLY A 230 -55.39 -38.34 27.63
N SER A 231 -55.72 -37.51 28.63
CA SER A 231 -56.63 -37.84 29.72
C SER A 231 -58.10 -37.47 29.42
N LEU A 232 -58.36 -36.78 28.30
CA LEU A 232 -59.71 -36.36 27.90
C LEU A 232 -60.39 -37.44 27.05
N ARG A 233 -61.72 -37.54 27.14
CA ARG A 233 -62.53 -38.42 26.27
C ARG A 233 -62.55 -37.89 24.83
N SER A 234 -62.64 -38.80 23.86
CA SER A 234 -62.60 -38.48 22.42
C SER A 234 -63.65 -37.45 21.97
N SER A 235 -64.84 -37.47 22.56
CA SER A 235 -65.93 -36.53 22.23
C SER A 235 -65.60 -35.09 22.63
N LEU A 236 -65.03 -34.88 23.82
CA LEU A 236 -64.59 -33.56 24.27
C LEU A 236 -63.29 -33.14 23.57
N GLN A 237 -62.37 -34.07 23.37
CA GLN A 237 -61.12 -33.85 22.65
C GLN A 237 -61.34 -33.35 21.22
N ALA A 238 -62.30 -33.92 20.48
CA ALA A 238 -62.64 -33.49 19.12
C ALA A 238 -63.19 -32.06 19.04
N GLN A 239 -63.75 -31.54 20.14
CA GLN A 239 -64.32 -30.19 20.22
C GLN A 239 -63.30 -29.15 20.69
N LEU A 240 -62.24 -29.59 21.38
CA LEU A 240 -61.14 -28.73 21.73
C LEU A 240 -60.32 -28.43 20.49
N ARG A 241 -60.41 -27.19 20.00
CA ARG A 241 -59.54 -26.64 18.92
C ARG A 241 -58.12 -26.38 19.44
N LEU A 242 -57.54 -27.35 20.14
CA LEU A 242 -56.18 -27.29 20.64
C LEU A 242 -55.25 -27.92 19.59
N ASP A 243 -54.67 -27.06 18.76
CA ASP A 243 -53.58 -27.45 17.87
C ASP A 243 -52.44 -28.12 18.65
N ALA A 244 -51.80 -29.11 18.04
CA ALA A 244 -50.70 -29.86 18.64
C ALA A 244 -49.57 -28.95 19.16
N PHE A 245 -48.86 -29.42 20.17
CA PHE A 245 -47.66 -28.73 20.67
C PHE A 245 -46.65 -28.62 19.53
N SER A 246 -46.40 -27.39 19.09
CA SER A 246 -45.62 -27.12 17.89
C SER A 246 -44.84 -25.82 18.07
N THR A 247 -43.73 -25.72 17.33
CA THR A 247 -42.88 -24.53 17.29
C THR A 247 -43.68 -23.25 17.01
N ARG A 248 -44.63 -23.32 16.08
CA ARG A 248 -45.51 -22.20 15.73
C ARG A 248 -46.24 -21.64 16.95
N ARG A 249 -46.94 -22.50 17.69
CA ARG A 249 -47.69 -22.07 18.90
C ARG A 249 -46.77 -21.48 19.97
N VAL A 250 -45.58 -22.06 20.14
CA VAL A 250 -44.62 -21.53 21.12
C VAL A 250 -44.15 -20.13 20.71
N LEU A 251 -43.85 -19.91 19.43
CA LEU A 251 -43.47 -18.59 18.93
C LEU A 251 -44.63 -17.58 19.01
N ASP A 252 -45.86 -17.98 18.72
CA ASP A 252 -47.07 -17.15 18.89
C ASP A 252 -47.22 -16.71 20.36
N PHE A 253 -47.06 -17.63 21.30
CA PHE A 253 -47.11 -17.34 22.73
C PHE A 253 -45.97 -16.42 23.17
N LEU A 254 -44.73 -16.70 22.80
CA LEU A 254 -43.60 -15.83 23.15
C LEU A 254 -43.76 -14.43 22.55
N THR A 255 -44.39 -14.31 21.37
CA THR A 255 -44.73 -13.02 20.76
C THR A 255 -45.75 -12.26 21.62
N SER A 256 -46.79 -12.95 22.11
CA SER A 256 -47.77 -12.40 23.06
C SER A 256 -47.16 -12.02 24.41
N VAL A 257 -46.21 -12.82 24.93
CA VAL A 257 -45.47 -12.50 26.16
C VAL A 257 -44.64 -11.22 25.96
N LYS A 258 -43.93 -11.11 24.83
CA LYS A 258 -43.14 -9.92 24.50
C LYS A 258 -44.02 -8.68 24.39
N SER A 259 -45.16 -8.76 23.70
CA SER A 259 -46.09 -7.61 23.58
C SER A 259 -46.73 -7.21 24.91
N SER A 260 -46.88 -8.15 25.85
CA SER A 260 -47.37 -7.86 27.21
C SER A 260 -46.33 -7.20 28.14
N GLY A 261 -45.08 -7.00 27.69
CA GLY A 261 -44.02 -6.35 28.48
C GLY A 261 -43.41 -7.22 29.58
N ARG A 262 -43.69 -8.53 29.58
CA ARG A 262 -43.10 -9.48 30.53
C ARG A 262 -41.64 -9.77 30.18
N ASP A 263 -40.79 -9.82 31.21
CA ASP A 263 -39.34 -9.90 31.02
C ASP A 263 -38.85 -11.33 30.69
N ILE A 264 -38.88 -11.65 29.40
CA ILE A 264 -38.34 -12.90 28.84
C ILE A 264 -36.83 -13.06 29.17
N ILE A 265 -36.06 -11.96 29.17
CA ILE A 265 -34.60 -12.01 29.35
C ILE A 265 -34.25 -12.26 30.82
N GLY A 266 -34.91 -11.57 31.74
CA GLY A 266 -34.69 -11.75 33.18
C GLY A 266 -34.98 -13.18 33.64
N TYR A 267 -36.02 -13.83 33.11
CA TYR A 267 -36.28 -15.25 33.42
C TYR A 267 -35.21 -16.17 32.85
N PHE A 268 -34.73 -15.89 31.65
CA PHE A 268 -33.65 -16.67 31.05
C PHE A 268 -32.36 -16.60 31.88
N ALA A 269 -32.06 -15.43 32.46
CA ALA A 269 -30.91 -15.21 33.34
C ALA A 269 -31.00 -15.92 34.70
N GLN A 270 -32.19 -16.32 35.15
CA GLN A 270 -32.39 -17.08 36.40
C GLN A 270 -32.14 -18.59 36.24
N LEU A 271 -31.96 -19.07 35.00
CA LEU A 271 -31.68 -20.46 34.72
C LEU A 271 -30.20 -20.79 35.00
N ASN A 272 -29.92 -22.00 35.49
CA ASN A 272 -28.54 -22.50 35.54
C ASN A 272 -27.98 -22.71 34.12
N ASP A 273 -26.66 -22.79 34.00
CA ASP A 273 -25.97 -22.85 32.70
C ASP A 273 -26.37 -24.09 31.87
N THR A 274 -26.60 -25.23 32.51
CA THR A 274 -26.99 -26.47 31.80
C THR A 274 -28.37 -26.34 31.16
N SER A 275 -29.36 -25.87 31.94
CA SER A 275 -30.74 -25.70 31.47
C SER A 275 -30.86 -24.55 30.47
N SER A 276 -30.15 -23.44 30.66
CA SER A 276 -30.17 -22.31 29.73
C SER A 276 -29.57 -22.68 28.36
N ASN A 277 -28.46 -23.42 28.34
CA ASN A 277 -27.84 -23.89 27.11
C ASN A 277 -28.68 -24.95 26.38
N ALA A 278 -29.29 -25.88 27.12
CA ALA A 278 -30.20 -26.87 26.54
C ALA A 278 -31.42 -26.20 25.90
N LEU A 279 -32.04 -25.24 26.60
CA LEU A 279 -33.17 -24.46 26.12
C LEU A 279 -32.79 -23.62 24.88
N ALA A 280 -31.67 -22.91 24.93
CA ALA A 280 -31.17 -22.11 23.81
C ALA A 280 -30.95 -22.97 22.57
N ARG A 281 -30.32 -24.15 22.73
CA ARG A 281 -30.10 -25.08 21.62
C ARG A 281 -31.43 -25.51 20.98
N GLN A 282 -32.41 -25.88 21.80
CA GLN A 282 -33.73 -26.31 21.33
C GLN A 282 -34.46 -25.19 20.58
N ILE A 283 -34.46 -23.96 21.11
CA ILE A 283 -35.06 -22.79 20.45
C ILE A 283 -34.36 -22.50 19.12
N ARG A 284 -33.03 -22.56 19.05
CA ARG A 284 -32.29 -22.35 17.79
C ARG A 284 -32.65 -23.39 16.73
N THR A 285 -32.75 -24.67 17.10
CA THR A 285 -33.19 -25.75 16.19
C THR A 285 -34.58 -25.47 15.64
N TRP A 286 -35.51 -25.07 16.51
CA TRP A 286 -36.86 -24.70 16.12
C TRP A 286 -36.93 -23.50 15.17
N LEU A 287 -36.15 -22.45 15.42
CA LEU A 287 -36.07 -21.29 14.53
C LEU A 287 -35.51 -21.68 13.16
N LEU A 288 -34.55 -22.62 13.11
CA LEU A 288 -33.98 -23.14 11.88
C LEU A 288 -34.98 -23.97 11.07
N GLU A 289 -35.84 -24.76 11.71
CA GLU A 289 -36.84 -25.61 11.05
C GLU A 289 -38.13 -24.86 10.65
N THR A 290 -38.38 -23.69 11.23
CA THR A 290 -39.62 -22.92 10.96
C THR A 290 -39.61 -22.34 9.55
N VAL A 291 -40.61 -22.67 8.71
CA VAL A 291 -40.69 -22.22 7.30
C VAL A 291 -40.80 -20.69 7.19
N HIS A 292 -41.71 -20.06 7.93
CA HIS A 292 -41.97 -18.61 7.88
C HIS A 292 -41.47 -17.88 9.13
N VAL A 293 -40.17 -17.96 9.42
CA VAL A 293 -39.57 -17.27 10.58
C VAL A 293 -39.65 -15.74 10.47
N SER A 294 -39.85 -15.21 9.26
CA SER A 294 -40.05 -13.77 8.99
C SER A 294 -41.21 -13.18 9.80
N SER A 295 -42.28 -13.94 10.04
CA SER A 295 -43.43 -13.52 10.85
C SER A 295 -43.10 -13.36 12.34
N TYR A 296 -41.97 -13.91 12.78
CA TYR A 296 -41.56 -13.95 14.19
C TYR A 296 -40.25 -13.19 14.46
N LEU A 297 -39.73 -12.41 13.51
CA LEU A 297 -38.45 -11.70 13.64
C LEU A 297 -38.34 -10.89 14.94
N GLY A 298 -39.43 -10.21 15.33
CA GLY A 298 -39.46 -9.40 16.53
C GLY A 298 -39.14 -10.21 17.80
N VAL A 299 -39.78 -11.36 17.99
CA VAL A 299 -39.52 -12.21 19.16
C VAL A 299 -38.22 -13.00 18.99
N ALA A 300 -37.96 -13.54 17.80
CA ALA A 300 -36.79 -14.37 17.53
C ALA A 300 -35.47 -13.61 17.73
N LYS A 301 -35.41 -12.30 17.38
CA LYS A 301 -34.24 -11.45 17.65
C LYS A 301 -34.06 -11.11 19.13
N TYR A 302 -35.14 -11.11 19.92
CA TYR A 302 -35.13 -10.73 21.33
C TYR A 302 -34.73 -11.88 22.28
N LEU A 303 -34.82 -13.13 21.82
CA LEU A 303 -34.53 -14.30 22.64
C LEU A 303 -33.02 -14.42 22.92
N PRO A 304 -32.59 -14.51 24.21
CA PRO A 304 -31.18 -14.62 24.58
C PRO A 304 -30.67 -16.05 24.41
N VAL A 305 -30.53 -16.49 23.17
CA VAL A 305 -30.17 -17.88 22.82
C VAL A 305 -28.88 -17.99 22.03
N TRP A 306 -28.17 -16.88 21.79
CA TRP A 306 -26.97 -16.87 20.97
C TRP A 306 -25.72 -16.89 21.85
N PRO A 307 -24.83 -17.88 21.67
CA PRO A 307 -23.66 -18.01 22.52
C PRO A 307 -22.58 -17.06 22.04
N VAL A 308 -22.10 -16.18 22.92
CA VAL A 308 -21.02 -15.25 22.65
C VAL A 308 -19.87 -15.52 23.61
N ILE A 309 -18.65 -15.42 23.10
CA ILE A 309 -17.44 -15.37 23.92
C ILE A 309 -16.92 -13.94 23.89
N ARG A 310 -16.74 -13.33 25.06
CA ARG A 310 -16.03 -12.06 25.21
C ARG A 310 -14.61 -12.35 25.67
N ARG A 311 -13.66 -11.54 25.20
CA ARG A 311 -12.25 -11.63 25.59
C ARG A 311 -12.11 -11.65 27.13
N GLY A 312 -11.63 -12.76 27.66
CA GLY A 312 -11.40 -12.98 29.10
C GLY A 312 -12.54 -13.67 29.87
N GLU A 313 -13.65 -14.02 29.23
CA GLU A 313 -14.73 -14.80 29.84
C GLU A 313 -14.54 -16.31 29.58
N MET A 314 -14.49 -17.12 30.64
CA MET A 314 -14.30 -18.58 30.53
C MET A 314 -15.53 -19.34 30.00
N HIS A 315 -16.71 -18.74 30.06
CA HIS A 315 -17.96 -19.40 29.71
C HIS A 315 -18.78 -18.57 28.71
N PRO A 316 -19.34 -19.21 27.66
CA PRO A 316 -20.13 -18.51 26.66
C PRO A 316 -21.40 -17.96 27.27
N ARG A 317 -21.61 -16.65 27.15
CA ARG A 317 -22.82 -15.98 27.59
C ARG A 317 -23.88 -16.05 26.50
N LEU A 318 -25.13 -16.33 26.87
CA LEU A 318 -26.26 -16.31 25.95
C LEU A 318 -26.85 -14.90 25.87
N VAL A 319 -26.93 -14.35 24.66
CA VAL A 319 -27.42 -12.99 24.40
C VAL A 319 -28.44 -12.94 23.25
N PRO A 320 -29.24 -11.87 23.15
CA PRO A 320 -30.19 -11.68 22.05
C PRO A 320 -29.52 -11.53 20.68
N ALA A 321 -30.24 -11.83 19.60
CA ALA A 321 -29.72 -11.67 18.24
C ALA A 321 -29.53 -10.18 17.87
N SER A 322 -30.24 -9.27 18.56
CA SER A 322 -30.09 -7.82 18.40
C SER A 322 -28.75 -7.29 18.91
N ASP A 323 -28.10 -8.04 19.79
CA ASP A 323 -26.94 -7.56 20.56
C ASP A 323 -25.65 -8.26 20.09
N VAL A 324 -25.69 -8.95 18.94
CA VAL A 324 -24.56 -9.69 18.39
C VAL A 324 -24.23 -9.26 16.98
N GLU A 325 -22.94 -9.27 16.68
CA GLU A 325 -22.41 -9.13 15.33
C GLU A 325 -21.94 -10.51 14.84
N MET A 326 -22.21 -10.87 13.58
CA MET A 326 -21.96 -12.23 13.07
C MET A 326 -20.69 -12.30 12.20
N LEU A 327 -19.85 -13.31 12.39
CA LEU A 327 -18.72 -13.59 11.48
C LEU A 327 -19.19 -14.16 10.14
N ALA A 328 -18.34 -14.02 9.11
CA ALA A 328 -18.54 -14.70 7.83
C ALA A 328 -18.42 -16.22 7.97
N ALA A 329 -19.07 -16.96 7.06
CA ALA A 329 -19.01 -18.41 7.03
C ALA A 329 -17.57 -18.92 6.83
N GLY A 330 -17.20 -20.01 7.51
CA GLY A 330 -15.88 -20.64 7.40
C GLY A 330 -14.84 -20.14 8.39
N TYR A 331 -15.19 -19.20 9.29
CA TYR A 331 -14.30 -18.65 10.30
C TYR A 331 -14.80 -18.95 11.71
N THR A 332 -13.87 -19.30 12.61
CA THR A 332 -14.17 -19.65 14.00
C THR A 332 -13.89 -18.49 14.94
N LEU A 333 -14.71 -18.35 15.99
CA LEU A 333 -14.56 -17.27 16.97
C LEU A 333 -13.25 -17.37 17.74
N ALA A 334 -12.80 -18.59 18.04
CA ALA A 334 -11.53 -18.87 18.72
C ALA A 334 -10.32 -18.26 17.99
N THR A 335 -10.40 -18.07 16.68
CA THR A 335 -9.34 -17.45 15.87
C THR A 335 -9.25 -15.94 16.07
N PHE A 336 -10.39 -15.27 16.29
CA PHE A 336 -10.46 -13.81 16.39
C PHE A 336 -10.46 -13.31 17.84
N GLU A 337 -10.90 -14.13 18.79
CA GLU A 337 -11.07 -13.79 20.20
C GLU A 337 -9.86 -13.07 20.83
N PRO A 338 -8.60 -13.52 20.66
CA PRO A 338 -7.44 -12.87 21.29
C PRO A 338 -7.25 -11.42 20.84
N PHE A 339 -7.73 -11.08 19.64
CA PHE A 339 -7.55 -9.78 19.00
C PHE A 339 -8.77 -8.89 19.11
N LEU A 340 -9.86 -9.29 19.78
CA LEU A 340 -11.05 -8.43 19.90
C LEU A 340 -10.82 -7.27 20.87
N ARG A 341 -11.31 -6.08 20.49
CA ARG A 341 -11.43 -4.94 21.41
C ARG A 341 -12.51 -5.23 22.46
N HIS A 342 -12.33 -4.69 23.66
CA HIS A 342 -13.31 -4.86 24.74
C HIS A 342 -14.69 -4.30 24.36
N GLY A 343 -15.75 -5.00 24.79
CA GLY A 343 -17.15 -4.55 24.65
C GLY A 343 -17.89 -5.06 23.43
N HIS A 344 -17.22 -5.67 22.44
CA HIS A 344 -17.86 -6.25 21.27
C HIS A 344 -18.28 -7.71 21.48
N THR A 345 -19.47 -8.05 21.01
CA THR A 345 -20.10 -9.38 21.15
C THR A 345 -20.26 -10.02 19.78
N ILE A 346 -19.31 -10.88 19.43
CA ILE A 346 -19.26 -11.53 18.12
C ILE A 346 -19.67 -13.00 18.23
N VAL A 347 -20.46 -13.48 17.27
CA VAL A 347 -20.86 -14.88 17.14
C VAL A 347 -20.32 -15.49 15.85
N GLU A 348 -20.10 -16.80 15.88
CA GLU A 348 -19.81 -17.57 14.66
C GLU A 348 -20.98 -17.52 13.68
N PHE A 349 -20.68 -17.76 12.41
CA PHE A 349 -21.69 -17.79 11.37
C PHE A 349 -22.79 -18.83 11.69
N SER A 350 -24.04 -18.40 11.67
CA SER A 350 -25.20 -19.27 11.84
C SER A 350 -26.20 -19.05 10.72
N SER A 351 -26.56 -20.12 10.02
CA SER A 351 -27.64 -20.10 9.03
C SER A 351 -28.96 -19.60 9.63
N THR A 352 -29.19 -19.86 10.92
CA THR A 352 -30.39 -19.41 11.63
C THR A 352 -30.39 -17.89 11.79
N LEU A 353 -29.25 -17.29 12.14
CA LEU A 353 -29.10 -15.83 12.24
C LEU A 353 -29.27 -15.13 10.89
N SER A 354 -28.75 -15.72 9.81
CA SER A 354 -28.98 -15.20 8.45
C SER A 354 -30.47 -15.19 8.10
N ARG A 355 -31.23 -16.22 8.48
CA ARG A 355 -32.70 -16.24 8.32
C ARG A 355 -33.42 -15.20 9.19
N LEU A 356 -32.79 -14.77 10.30
CA LEU A 356 -33.24 -13.65 11.11
C LEU A 356 -32.81 -12.29 10.54
N GLN A 357 -32.30 -12.21 9.31
CA GLN A 357 -31.84 -10.96 8.69
C GLN A 357 -30.69 -10.30 9.49
N LEU A 358 -29.83 -11.11 10.12
CA LEU A 358 -28.53 -10.63 10.60
C LEU A 358 -27.52 -10.90 9.49
N GLU A 359 -26.90 -9.84 8.96
CA GLU A 359 -25.85 -9.98 7.95
C GLU A 359 -24.49 -10.21 8.62
N PRO A 360 -23.62 -11.05 8.04
CA PRO A 360 -22.24 -11.14 8.48
C PRO A 360 -21.55 -9.76 8.41
N LEU A 361 -20.65 -9.51 9.35
CA LEU A 361 -19.78 -8.34 9.35
C LEU A 361 -18.98 -8.27 8.05
N LYS A 362 -19.04 -7.11 7.40
CA LYS A 362 -18.15 -6.82 6.26
C LYS A 362 -16.70 -6.71 6.77
N PRO A 363 -15.68 -6.99 5.93
CA PRO A 363 -14.28 -6.94 6.34
C PRO A 363 -13.88 -5.63 7.06
N ARG A 364 -14.28 -4.47 6.53
CA ARG A 364 -13.99 -3.17 7.17
C ARG A 364 -14.58 -3.04 8.57
N GLN A 365 -15.79 -3.57 8.78
CA GLN A 365 -16.44 -3.52 10.08
C GLN A 365 -15.70 -4.44 11.06
N LEU A 366 -15.38 -5.67 10.65
CA LEU A 366 -14.64 -6.62 11.48
C LEU A 366 -13.26 -6.08 11.86
N TRP A 367 -12.51 -5.49 10.92
CA TRP A 367 -11.19 -4.91 11.20
C TRP A 367 -11.24 -3.85 12.30
N ASN A 368 -12.27 -2.98 12.29
CA ASN A 368 -12.46 -1.95 13.32
C ASN A 368 -12.80 -2.52 14.71
N ARG A 369 -13.18 -3.79 14.81
CA ARG A 369 -13.42 -4.50 16.09
C ARG A 369 -12.17 -5.16 16.64
N LEU A 370 -11.11 -5.26 15.84
CA LEU A 370 -9.84 -5.87 16.24
C LEU A 370 -8.88 -4.82 16.83
N ASP A 371 -8.09 -5.25 17.80
CA ASP A 371 -7.04 -4.49 18.47
C ASP A 371 -5.68 -4.71 17.78
N LEU A 372 -5.68 -4.54 16.45
CA LEU A 372 -4.51 -4.70 15.59
C LEU A 372 -3.97 -3.33 15.19
N THR A 373 -3.60 -2.52 16.18
CA THR A 373 -3.04 -1.17 15.95
C THR A 373 -1.52 -1.20 15.95
N ASN A 374 -0.86 -0.17 15.40
CA ASN A 374 0.61 -0.05 15.41
C ASN A 374 1.26 0.03 16.81
N THR A 375 0.45 0.04 17.87
CA THR A 375 0.93 0.04 19.26
C THR A 375 0.86 -1.33 19.92
N THR A 376 0.14 -2.28 19.31
CA THR A 376 -0.07 -3.61 19.86
C THR A 376 1.17 -4.48 19.66
N THR A 377 1.54 -5.24 20.69
CA THR A 377 2.55 -6.30 20.58
C THR A 377 1.85 -7.65 20.68
N VAL A 378 2.12 -8.54 19.71
CA VAL A 378 1.48 -9.84 19.62
C VAL A 378 2.27 -10.85 20.43
N SER A 379 1.60 -11.62 21.29
CA SER A 379 2.26 -12.68 22.05
C SER A 379 2.66 -13.85 21.15
N GLU A 380 3.61 -14.66 21.58
CA GLU A 380 4.05 -15.84 20.81
C GLU A 380 2.94 -16.89 20.65
N ALA A 381 2.07 -17.01 21.65
CA ALA A 381 0.92 -17.91 21.62
C ALA A 381 -0.18 -17.45 20.64
N ASP A 382 -0.34 -16.14 20.45
CA ASP A 382 -1.37 -15.57 19.58
C ASP A 382 -0.94 -15.53 18.11
N LEU A 383 0.37 -15.54 17.83
CA LEU A 383 0.88 -15.40 16.46
C LEU A 383 0.34 -16.46 15.47
N PRO A 384 0.23 -17.76 15.81
CA PRO A 384 -0.40 -18.76 14.94
C PRO A 384 -1.88 -18.47 14.66
N LEU A 385 -2.58 -17.82 15.59
CA LEU A 385 -3.99 -17.42 15.45
C LEU A 385 -4.12 -16.17 14.57
N LEU A 386 -3.12 -15.30 14.55
CA LEU A 386 -3.13 -14.10 13.69
C LEU A 386 -3.03 -14.43 12.20
N ILE A 387 -2.32 -15.49 11.83
CA ILE A 387 -2.13 -15.92 10.43
C ILE A 387 -3.49 -16.11 9.70
N PRO A 388 -4.41 -16.94 10.18
CA PRO A 388 -5.73 -17.11 9.54
C PRO A 388 -6.57 -15.83 9.58
N VAL A 389 -6.44 -14.97 10.59
CA VAL A 389 -7.08 -13.64 10.63
C VAL A 389 -6.59 -12.78 9.47
N LEU A 390 -5.27 -12.63 9.29
CA LEU A 390 -4.70 -11.85 8.20
C LEU A 390 -5.06 -12.46 6.83
N LYS A 391 -5.05 -13.80 6.72
CA LYS A 391 -5.45 -14.51 5.49
C LYS A 391 -6.90 -14.22 5.11
N PHE A 392 -7.83 -14.12 6.07
CA PHE A 392 -9.21 -13.69 5.81
C PHE A 392 -9.24 -12.34 5.11
N PHE A 393 -8.55 -11.35 5.67
CA PHE A 393 -8.53 -9.98 5.17
C PHE A 393 -7.79 -9.84 3.82
N ILE A 394 -6.76 -10.65 3.59
CA ILE A 394 -6.05 -10.71 2.32
C ILE A 394 -6.94 -11.30 1.22
N ASN A 395 -7.72 -12.34 1.52
CA ASN A 395 -8.55 -13.03 0.53
C ASN A 395 -9.88 -12.35 0.22
N ASN A 396 -10.44 -11.57 1.17
CA ASN A 396 -11.70 -10.85 0.99
C ASN A 396 -11.44 -9.46 0.36
N ASP A 397 -11.27 -9.47 -0.97
CA ASP A 397 -10.66 -8.44 -1.81
C ASP A 397 -11.57 -7.22 -2.14
N GLU A 398 -12.29 -6.67 -1.17
CA GLU A 398 -13.18 -5.53 -1.37
C GLU A 398 -12.57 -4.19 -0.91
N SER A 399 -11.33 -3.85 -1.33
CA SER A 399 -10.71 -2.52 -1.13
C SER A 399 -10.97 -1.87 0.24
N TRP A 400 -11.03 -2.70 1.29
CA TRP A 400 -11.65 -2.30 2.56
C TRP A 400 -10.70 -1.44 3.40
N SER A 401 -9.40 -1.51 3.08
CA SER A 401 -8.35 -0.64 3.61
C SER A 401 -7.24 -0.41 2.58
N LYS A 402 -6.55 0.73 2.70
CA LYS A 402 -5.35 1.07 1.91
C LYS A 402 -4.09 0.40 2.45
N SER A 403 -4.02 0.17 3.76
CA SER A 403 -2.93 -0.55 4.41
C SER A 403 -3.44 -1.38 5.59
N ILE A 404 -2.67 -2.38 6.00
CA ILE A 404 -3.00 -3.24 7.13
C ILE A 404 -1.80 -3.34 8.06
N CYS A 405 -2.06 -3.42 9.36
CA CYS A 405 -1.01 -3.62 10.33
C CYS A 405 -0.65 -5.11 10.40
N VAL A 406 0.64 -5.44 10.34
CA VAL A 406 1.20 -6.78 10.51
C VAL A 406 2.39 -6.73 11.48
N PRO A 407 2.69 -7.82 12.21
CA PRO A 407 3.82 -7.82 13.12
C PRO A 407 5.16 -7.75 12.38
N ASP A 408 6.05 -6.90 12.87
CA ASP A 408 7.48 -6.90 12.55
C ASP A 408 8.19 -8.09 13.19
N SER A 409 9.50 -8.26 12.93
CA SER A 409 10.28 -9.36 13.51
C SER A 409 10.42 -9.29 15.03
N CYS A 410 10.08 -8.15 15.66
CA CYS A 410 10.01 -7.98 17.11
C CYS A 410 8.59 -8.24 17.67
N ARG A 411 7.66 -8.74 16.85
CA ARG A 411 6.23 -8.99 17.17
C ARG A 411 5.41 -7.71 17.44
N ARG A 412 5.93 -6.54 17.08
CA ARG A 412 5.18 -5.28 17.18
C ARG A 412 4.41 -5.07 15.89
N MET A 413 3.12 -4.76 16.01
CA MET A 413 2.30 -4.43 14.85
C MET A 413 2.79 -3.13 14.20
N ARG A 414 2.95 -3.13 12.88
CA ARG A 414 3.31 -1.96 12.07
C ARG A 414 2.52 -2.00 10.77
N ASP A 415 2.33 -0.85 10.14
CA ASP A 415 1.72 -0.82 8.81
C ASP A 415 2.59 -1.59 7.82
N ALA A 416 1.96 -2.43 6.99
CA ALA A 416 2.66 -3.27 6.02
C ALA A 416 3.56 -2.43 5.09
N GLN A 417 3.16 -1.19 4.78
CA GLN A 417 3.92 -0.25 3.94
C GLN A 417 5.26 0.21 4.54
N ASP A 418 5.43 0.09 5.86
CA ASP A 418 6.65 0.47 6.56
C ASP A 418 7.62 -0.72 6.71
N LEU A 419 7.19 -1.91 6.27
CA LEU A 419 7.93 -3.15 6.40
C LEU A 419 8.48 -3.64 5.06
N PHE A 420 9.63 -4.31 5.14
CA PHE A 420 10.28 -4.98 4.03
C PHE A 420 10.00 -6.49 4.07
N ALA A 421 9.75 -7.05 2.90
CA ALA A 421 9.45 -8.47 2.74
C ALA A 421 10.70 -9.34 2.96
N ARG A 422 10.53 -10.52 3.58
CA ARG A 422 11.65 -11.45 3.76
C ARG A 422 11.86 -12.36 2.56
N SER A 423 10.94 -12.38 1.59
CA SER A 423 11.13 -13.10 0.33
C SER A 423 12.30 -12.56 -0.48
N GLU A 424 12.65 -11.29 -0.30
CA GLU A 424 13.74 -10.62 -1.02
C GLU A 424 15.05 -10.71 -0.21
N PRO A 425 16.07 -11.44 -0.70
CA PRO A 425 17.32 -11.65 0.03
C PRO A 425 18.06 -10.35 0.37
N LEU A 426 18.00 -9.35 -0.52
CA LEU A 426 18.61 -8.03 -0.30
C LEU A 426 18.13 -7.41 1.02
N TYR A 427 16.83 -7.43 1.27
CA TYR A 427 16.25 -6.81 2.47
C TYR A 427 16.66 -7.55 3.74
N VAL A 428 16.69 -8.89 3.68
CA VAL A 428 17.11 -9.71 4.82
C VAL A 428 18.57 -9.48 5.17
N ALA A 429 19.45 -9.35 4.16
CA ALA A 429 20.86 -9.07 4.36
C ALA A 429 21.09 -7.64 4.89
N ALA A 430 20.50 -6.63 4.24
CA ALA A 430 20.75 -5.23 4.57
C ALA A 430 20.16 -4.79 5.92
N LEU A 431 19.03 -5.38 6.33
CA LEU A 431 18.29 -5.00 7.53
C LEU A 431 18.45 -6.00 8.68
N ALA A 432 19.49 -6.84 8.64
CA ALA A 432 19.74 -7.86 9.65
C ALA A 432 19.84 -7.27 11.08
N GLU A 433 20.49 -6.11 11.22
CA GLU A 433 20.64 -5.38 12.49
C GLU A 433 19.42 -4.50 12.84
N GLN A 434 18.43 -4.40 11.93
CA GLN A 434 17.21 -3.61 12.11
C GLN A 434 15.95 -4.50 11.95
N PRO A 435 15.77 -5.55 12.77
CA PRO A 435 14.69 -6.53 12.62
C PRO A 435 13.28 -5.91 12.67
N GLN A 436 13.11 -4.76 13.34
CA GLN A 436 11.87 -3.99 13.40
C GLN A 436 11.39 -3.46 12.03
N ARG A 437 12.25 -3.47 11.00
CA ARG A 437 11.89 -3.06 9.62
C ARG A 437 11.50 -4.24 8.74
N LEU A 438 11.73 -5.48 9.20
CA LEU A 438 11.38 -6.69 8.47
C LEU A 438 10.07 -7.27 9.00
N ILE A 439 9.22 -7.73 8.09
CA ILE A 439 8.01 -8.50 8.45
C ILE A 439 8.38 -9.75 9.27
N HIS A 440 7.52 -10.15 10.20
CA HIS A 440 7.76 -11.32 11.04
C HIS A 440 7.94 -12.61 10.20
N PRO A 441 8.94 -13.47 10.50
CA PRO A 441 9.22 -14.69 9.73
C PRO A 441 8.03 -15.63 9.50
N ALA A 442 7.14 -15.76 10.49
CA ALA A 442 5.94 -16.59 10.39
C ALA A 442 4.98 -16.16 9.26
N LEU A 443 5.03 -14.91 8.81
CA LEU A 443 4.14 -14.36 7.79
C LEU A 443 4.69 -14.45 6.36
N ARG A 444 5.84 -15.11 6.16
CA ARG A 444 6.50 -15.22 4.84
C ARG A 444 5.57 -15.71 3.72
N HIS A 445 4.65 -16.63 4.04
CA HIS A 445 3.69 -17.19 3.09
C HIS A 445 2.54 -16.23 2.73
N LEU A 446 2.36 -15.13 3.47
CA LEU A 446 1.34 -14.11 3.21
C LEU A 446 1.91 -12.89 2.47
N GLU A 447 3.23 -12.77 2.29
CA GLU A 447 3.88 -11.60 1.70
C GLU A 447 3.31 -11.22 0.32
N ALA A 448 3.09 -12.21 -0.56
CA ALA A 448 2.50 -11.99 -1.88
C ALA A 448 1.12 -11.31 -1.81
N GLY A 449 0.31 -11.68 -0.81
CA GLY A 449 -0.99 -11.08 -0.55
C GLY A 449 -0.92 -9.74 0.19
N LEU A 450 0.19 -9.46 0.88
CA LEU A 450 0.45 -8.19 1.56
C LEU A 450 1.01 -7.11 0.63
N LYS A 451 1.54 -7.48 -0.54
CA LYS A 451 2.01 -6.56 -1.58
C LYS A 451 1.00 -5.46 -1.89
N LYS A 452 -0.29 -5.83 -2.01
CA LYS A 452 -1.37 -4.88 -2.31
C LYS A 452 -1.67 -3.89 -1.18
N TYR A 453 -1.23 -4.17 0.04
CA TYR A 453 -1.36 -3.31 1.21
C TYR A 453 -0.10 -2.48 1.49
N GLY A 454 0.83 -2.45 0.53
CA GLY A 454 2.04 -1.62 0.56
C GLY A 454 3.31 -2.34 1.00
N LEU A 455 3.26 -3.64 1.33
CA LEU A 455 4.47 -4.38 1.73
C LEU A 455 5.55 -4.24 0.66
N ARG A 456 6.73 -3.77 1.07
CA ARG A 456 7.86 -3.51 0.17
C ARG A 456 8.49 -4.84 -0.25
N MET A 457 7.98 -5.39 -1.34
CA MET A 457 8.48 -6.64 -1.95
C MET A 457 9.39 -6.39 -3.14
N ASN A 458 9.09 -5.38 -3.96
CA ASN A 458 9.89 -5.05 -5.13
C ASN A 458 11.04 -4.14 -4.70
N VAL A 459 12.24 -4.41 -5.20
CA VAL A 459 13.37 -3.49 -5.08
C VAL A 459 13.23 -2.41 -6.14
N ASP A 460 13.16 -1.17 -5.70
CA ASP A 460 13.28 0.04 -6.51
C ASP A 460 14.40 0.91 -5.91
N ILE A 461 14.67 2.08 -6.50
CA ILE A 461 15.74 2.96 -6.01
C ILE A 461 15.51 3.42 -4.57
N ASP A 462 14.25 3.66 -4.17
CA ASP A 462 13.93 4.18 -2.85
C ASP A 462 14.12 3.09 -1.79
N ASN A 463 13.62 1.88 -2.04
CA ASN A 463 13.80 0.74 -1.17
C ASN A 463 15.26 0.28 -1.12
N PHE A 464 15.99 0.33 -2.24
CA PHE A 464 17.43 0.06 -2.25
C PHE A 464 18.19 1.10 -1.43
N ARG A 465 17.87 2.39 -1.58
CA ARG A 465 18.49 3.48 -0.80
C ARG A 465 18.29 3.28 0.69
N GLU A 466 17.10 2.86 1.12
CA GLU A 466 16.80 2.55 2.53
C GLU A 466 17.65 1.38 3.07
N CYS A 467 17.97 0.40 2.23
CA CYS A 467 18.89 -0.70 2.56
C CYS A 467 20.34 -0.22 2.65
N ALA A 468 20.78 0.57 1.68
CA ALA A 468 22.11 1.19 1.67
C ALA A 468 22.32 2.13 2.87
N GLN A 469 21.28 2.88 3.25
CA GLN A 469 21.27 3.75 4.42
C GLN A 469 21.40 2.94 5.71
N ALA A 470 20.70 1.80 5.82
CA ALA A 470 20.80 0.95 7.00
C ALA A 470 22.23 0.44 7.21
N ILE A 471 22.92 0.02 6.14
CA ILE A 471 24.34 -0.37 6.18
C ILE A 471 25.23 0.82 6.53
N HIS A 472 24.96 2.00 5.96
CA HIS A 472 25.71 3.22 6.24
C HIS A 472 25.64 3.61 7.73
N ASP A 473 24.45 3.56 8.32
CA ASP A 473 24.22 3.98 9.71
C ASP A 473 24.83 3.01 10.73
N SER A 474 24.83 1.71 10.42
CA SER A 474 25.21 0.67 11.36
C SER A 474 26.68 0.25 11.29
N SER A 475 27.47 0.88 10.41
CA SER A 475 28.85 0.49 10.05
C SER A 475 29.00 -0.93 9.48
N GLY A 476 27.89 -1.68 9.35
CA GLY A 476 27.65 -2.89 8.57
C GLY A 476 28.60 -4.08 8.81
N GLU A 477 28.04 -5.25 9.07
CA GLU A 477 28.79 -6.51 8.89
C GLU A 477 29.26 -6.66 7.43
N GLU A 478 30.52 -7.08 7.25
CA GLU A 478 31.17 -7.23 5.93
C GLU A 478 30.34 -8.09 4.96
N GLY A 479 29.71 -9.16 5.44
CA GLY A 479 28.86 -10.04 4.63
C GLY A 479 27.59 -9.35 4.13
N ALA A 480 26.95 -8.52 4.95
CA ALA A 480 25.74 -7.78 4.56
C ALA A 480 26.07 -6.70 3.53
N ALA A 481 27.14 -5.94 3.76
CA ALA A 481 27.62 -4.92 2.83
C ALA A 481 28.05 -5.53 1.48
N ALA A 482 28.73 -6.68 1.48
CA ALA A 482 29.08 -7.41 0.26
C ALA A 482 27.84 -7.82 -0.54
N HIS A 483 26.76 -8.28 0.13
CA HIS A 483 25.52 -8.64 -0.53
C HIS A 483 24.80 -7.42 -1.14
N VAL A 484 24.75 -6.30 -0.42
CA VAL A 484 24.18 -5.04 -0.94
C VAL A 484 24.98 -4.53 -2.13
N PHE A 485 26.32 -4.58 -2.06
CA PHE A 485 27.18 -4.18 -3.17
C PHE A 485 27.04 -5.11 -4.39
N GLN A 486 26.93 -6.42 -4.18
CA GLN A 486 26.63 -7.37 -5.25
C GLN A 486 25.32 -7.01 -5.97
N TYR A 487 24.27 -6.68 -5.20
CA TYR A 487 22.99 -6.27 -5.78
C TYR A 487 23.11 -4.94 -6.56
N PHE A 488 23.83 -3.97 -5.99
CA PHE A 488 24.12 -2.69 -6.63
C PHE A 488 24.86 -2.86 -7.96
N ALA A 489 25.80 -3.80 -8.04
CA ALA A 489 26.60 -4.06 -9.23
C ALA A 489 25.84 -4.85 -10.32
N ASP A 490 24.98 -5.80 -9.93
CA ASP A 490 24.43 -6.79 -10.86
C ASP A 490 22.94 -6.60 -11.18
N ARG A 491 22.12 -6.32 -10.16
CA ARG A 491 20.65 -6.31 -10.27
C ARG A 491 20.07 -4.91 -10.43
N LEU A 492 20.56 -3.93 -9.66
CA LEU A 492 20.07 -2.55 -9.72
C LEU A 492 20.21 -1.91 -11.13
N PRO A 493 21.27 -2.17 -11.92
CA PRO A 493 21.39 -1.69 -13.29
C PRO A 493 20.27 -2.17 -14.25
N LEU A 494 19.60 -3.28 -13.93
CA LEU A 494 18.47 -3.78 -14.72
C LEU A 494 17.17 -3.01 -14.44
N LEU A 495 17.12 -2.27 -13.33
CA LEU A 495 15.95 -1.53 -12.88
C LEU A 495 16.06 -0.03 -13.17
N ILE A 496 17.29 0.49 -13.22
CA ILE A 496 17.56 1.93 -13.36
C ILE A 496 18.39 2.15 -14.64
N PRO A 497 17.83 2.80 -15.66
CA PRO A 497 18.56 3.07 -16.89
C PRO A 497 19.65 4.14 -16.69
N ALA A 498 20.64 4.15 -17.58
CA ALA A 498 21.76 5.11 -17.54
C ALA A 498 21.34 6.58 -17.66
N SER A 499 20.20 6.86 -18.29
CA SER A 499 19.65 8.21 -18.41
C SER A 499 19.18 8.80 -17.07
N ASN A 500 18.96 7.97 -16.04
CA ASN A 500 18.46 8.43 -14.74
C ASN A 500 19.60 8.76 -13.77
N ALA A 501 20.41 9.77 -14.09
CA ALA A 501 21.53 10.22 -13.26
C ALA A 501 21.09 10.61 -11.84
N TRP A 502 19.91 11.23 -11.69
CA TRP A 502 19.38 11.63 -10.38
C TRP A 502 19.21 10.45 -9.42
N ALA A 503 18.71 9.30 -9.90
CA ALA A 503 18.54 8.12 -9.07
C ALA A 503 19.88 7.59 -8.53
N TRP A 504 20.91 7.56 -9.38
CA TRP A 504 22.26 7.13 -8.99
C TRP A 504 22.92 8.09 -8.01
N ASN A 505 22.79 9.41 -8.22
CA ASN A 505 23.40 10.43 -7.38
C ASN A 505 22.91 10.38 -5.92
N ARG A 506 21.68 9.89 -5.67
CA ARG A 506 21.14 9.71 -4.30
C ARG A 506 21.86 8.65 -3.47
N LEU A 507 22.70 7.83 -4.10
CA LEU A 507 23.46 6.77 -3.45
C LEU A 507 24.93 7.17 -3.22
N ASP A 508 25.39 8.30 -3.76
CA ASP A 508 26.83 8.63 -3.87
C ASP A 508 27.53 8.94 -2.58
N ASP A 509 26.77 9.36 -1.57
CA ASP A 509 27.27 9.66 -0.23
C ASP A 509 27.06 8.50 0.76
N LEU A 510 26.32 7.45 0.35
CA LEU A 510 26.02 6.32 1.20
C LEU A 510 27.16 5.31 1.17
N ARG A 511 27.74 5.05 2.34
CA ARG A 511 28.84 4.08 2.51
C ARG A 511 28.28 2.68 2.73
N PHE A 512 28.25 1.88 1.67
CA PHE A 512 27.79 0.49 1.71
C PHE A 512 28.68 -0.45 0.88
N ILE A 513 29.75 0.06 0.25
CA ILE A 513 30.65 -0.71 -0.61
C ILE A 513 31.86 -1.13 0.23
N PRO A 514 32.09 -2.43 0.46
CA PRO A 514 33.32 -2.89 1.09
C PRO A 514 34.53 -2.55 0.22
N ARG A 515 35.54 -1.88 0.78
CA ARG A 515 36.80 -1.65 0.07
C ARG A 515 37.76 -2.83 0.26
N SER A 516 38.63 -3.03 -0.72
CA SER A 516 39.78 -3.90 -0.60
C SER A 516 40.70 -3.44 0.55
N GLN A 517 41.36 -4.39 1.21
CA GLN A 517 42.36 -4.07 2.24
C GLN A 517 43.50 -3.24 1.66
N SER A 518 43.95 -3.57 0.44
CA SER A 518 45.02 -2.86 -0.26
C SER A 518 44.46 -1.67 -1.05
N ARG A 519 45.09 -0.49 -0.88
CA ARG A 519 44.73 0.73 -1.63
C ARG A 519 45.28 0.74 -3.05
N SER A 520 46.40 0.06 -3.28
CA SER A 520 46.94 -0.24 -4.60
C SER A 520 47.41 -1.69 -4.64
N THR A 521 47.31 -2.29 -5.82
CA THR A 521 47.82 -3.62 -6.18
C THR A 521 49.23 -3.58 -6.77
N ARG A 522 49.74 -2.37 -7.08
CA ARG A 522 51.00 -2.17 -7.82
C ARG A 522 52.18 -1.83 -6.92
N HIS A 523 51.90 -1.30 -5.74
CA HIS A 523 52.91 -0.75 -4.83
C HIS A 523 53.08 -1.60 -3.58
N ALA A 524 54.32 -1.95 -3.26
CA ALA A 524 54.66 -2.81 -2.11
C ALA A 524 55.10 -2.04 -0.85
N PHE A 525 55.27 -0.71 -0.93
CA PHE A 525 55.69 0.13 0.21
C PHE A 525 54.50 0.54 1.10
N PRO A 526 54.74 0.96 2.36
CA PRO A 526 53.68 1.43 3.25
C PRO A 526 52.99 2.67 2.68
N LEU A 527 51.69 2.56 2.38
CA LEU A 527 50.89 3.64 1.78
C LEU A 527 50.36 4.64 2.83
N SER A 528 50.53 4.33 4.13
CA SER A 528 50.10 5.16 5.25
C SER A 528 50.77 6.53 5.21
N GLY A 529 49.97 7.61 5.22
CA GLY A 529 50.47 9.00 5.16
C GLY A 529 50.42 9.63 3.76
N TYR A 530 50.26 8.83 2.69
CA TYR A 530 50.08 9.33 1.32
C TYR A 530 48.65 9.18 0.81
N VAL A 531 47.89 8.25 1.38
CA VAL A 531 46.51 7.97 0.99
C VAL A 531 45.52 8.72 1.88
N LYS A 532 44.41 9.17 1.29
CA LYS A 532 43.25 9.67 2.03
C LYS A 532 42.70 8.56 2.93
N GLU A 533 42.56 8.84 4.22
CA GLU A 533 41.97 7.91 5.18
C GLU A 533 40.51 7.67 4.83
N LEU A 534 40.17 6.41 4.53
CA LEU A 534 38.82 5.98 4.20
C LEU A 534 38.42 4.80 5.10
N PRO A 535 37.18 4.78 5.61
CA PRO A 535 36.66 3.65 6.38
C PRO A 535 36.60 2.37 5.55
N PHE A 536 36.26 1.26 6.20
CA PHE A 536 36.10 -0.04 5.53
C PHE A 536 34.97 -0.03 4.50
N LEU A 537 33.83 0.58 4.84
CA LEU A 537 32.74 0.81 3.91
C LEU A 537 32.92 2.16 3.26
N VAL A 538 33.08 2.19 1.94
CA VAL A 538 33.17 3.41 1.14
C VAL A 538 31.87 3.64 0.39
N SER A 539 31.68 4.88 -0.03
CA SER A 539 30.57 5.28 -0.88
C SER A 539 30.92 5.11 -2.36
N PRO A 540 29.93 5.11 -3.27
CA PRO A 540 30.18 5.10 -4.72
C PRO A 540 31.13 6.22 -5.19
N SER A 541 31.07 7.39 -4.57
CA SER A 541 31.95 8.52 -4.88
C SER A 541 33.39 8.33 -4.36
N GLU A 542 33.58 7.55 -3.30
CA GLU A 542 34.89 7.21 -2.72
C GLU A 542 35.51 5.94 -3.33
N THR A 543 34.78 5.26 -4.23
CA THR A 543 35.22 4.03 -4.89
C THR A 543 36.03 4.33 -6.15
N LEU A 544 37.02 3.48 -6.47
CA LEU A 544 37.88 3.59 -7.65
C LEU A 544 37.73 2.38 -8.57
N ARG A 545 37.62 2.62 -9.88
CA ARG A 545 37.72 1.54 -10.86
C ARG A 545 39.14 1.01 -10.96
N PRO A 546 39.34 -0.31 -11.12
CA PRO A 546 40.68 -0.88 -11.37
C PRO A 546 41.40 -0.24 -12.57
N GLU A 547 40.67 0.10 -13.63
CA GLU A 547 41.21 0.77 -14.83
C GLU A 547 41.78 2.18 -14.56
N HIS A 548 41.37 2.82 -13.47
CA HIS A 548 41.80 4.17 -13.10
C HIS A 548 42.64 4.18 -11.83
N GLU A 549 43.12 3.00 -11.39
CA GLU A 549 43.93 2.89 -10.19
C GLU A 549 45.16 3.78 -10.29
N ALA A 550 45.88 3.78 -11.42
CA ALA A 550 47.09 4.59 -11.69
C ALA A 550 46.95 6.09 -11.45
N ILE A 551 45.73 6.62 -11.51
CA ILE A 551 45.45 8.06 -11.47
C ILE A 551 44.65 8.48 -10.24
N GLY A 552 44.35 7.55 -9.32
CA GLY A 552 43.43 7.85 -8.21
C GLY A 552 43.57 7.01 -6.94
N TRP A 553 44.48 6.04 -6.88
CA TRP A 553 44.59 5.10 -5.75
C TRP A 553 44.90 5.78 -4.39
N THR A 554 45.47 6.99 -4.41
CA THR A 554 45.69 7.78 -3.18
C THR A 554 44.43 8.49 -2.69
N GLN A 555 43.48 8.82 -3.56
CA GLN A 555 42.27 9.58 -3.20
C GLN A 555 41.06 8.69 -2.94
N ARG A 556 40.92 7.60 -3.72
CA ARG A 556 39.78 6.68 -3.67
C ARG A 556 40.23 5.25 -3.36
N ALA A 557 39.30 4.37 -3.02
CA ALA A 557 39.59 2.99 -2.67
C ALA A 557 39.06 1.99 -3.71
N LEU A 558 39.83 0.95 -3.99
CA LEU A 558 39.36 -0.17 -4.80
C LEU A 558 38.26 -0.94 -4.05
N PRO A 559 37.13 -1.28 -4.68
CA PRO A 559 36.10 -2.09 -4.04
C PRO A 559 36.54 -3.55 -3.96
N THR A 560 35.99 -4.30 -3.00
CA THR A 560 36.05 -5.76 -3.02
C THR A 560 35.35 -6.27 -4.28
N ARG A 561 35.96 -7.22 -5.01
CA ARG A 561 35.43 -7.63 -6.31
C ARG A 561 34.09 -8.39 -6.14
N PRO A 562 32.98 -7.95 -6.76
CA PRO A 562 31.73 -8.68 -6.75
C PRO A 562 31.84 -9.96 -7.62
N GLU A 563 31.05 -10.99 -7.30
CA GLU A 563 31.10 -12.30 -7.96
C GLU A 563 30.87 -12.22 -9.47
N ASN A 564 29.98 -11.32 -9.90
CA ASN A 564 29.58 -11.15 -11.31
C ASN A 564 30.28 -9.97 -12.00
N GLY A 565 31.28 -9.35 -11.34
CA GLY A 565 31.99 -8.19 -11.88
C GLY A 565 31.15 -6.89 -11.86
N LEU A 566 31.66 -5.86 -12.54
CA LEU A 566 31.06 -4.52 -12.57
C LEU A 566 30.45 -4.16 -13.93
N ASP A 567 30.56 -5.02 -14.94
CA ASP A 567 30.27 -4.69 -16.34
C ASP A 567 28.86 -4.08 -16.54
N ARG A 568 27.84 -4.66 -15.90
CA ARG A 568 26.46 -4.14 -15.95
C ARG A 568 26.33 -2.76 -15.33
N LEU A 569 26.95 -2.56 -14.17
CA LEU A 569 26.98 -1.26 -13.50
C LEU A 569 27.72 -0.23 -14.33
N LEU A 570 28.81 -0.59 -15.02
CA LEU A 570 29.56 0.33 -15.87
C LEU A 570 28.77 0.77 -17.10
N ILE A 571 27.93 -0.10 -17.66
CA ILE A 571 27.00 0.24 -18.74
C ILE A 571 25.90 1.20 -18.23
N ALA A 572 25.30 0.89 -17.08
CA ALA A 572 24.23 1.72 -16.51
C ALA A 572 24.77 3.01 -15.87
N ARG A 573 26.03 3.05 -15.45
CA ARG A 573 26.65 4.18 -14.78
C ARG A 573 28.11 4.35 -15.20
N PRO A 574 28.37 4.95 -16.37
CA PRO A 574 29.71 5.15 -16.91
C PRO A 574 30.62 6.07 -16.07
N SER A 575 30.08 6.83 -15.10
CA SER A 575 30.85 7.69 -14.19
C SER A 575 31.25 7.02 -12.86
N PHE A 576 30.67 5.87 -12.49
CA PHE A 576 30.92 5.19 -11.21
C PHE A 576 32.41 4.93 -10.96
N GLY A 577 33.05 5.55 -9.98
CA GLY A 577 34.47 5.31 -9.68
C GLY A 577 35.47 5.89 -10.68
N VAL A 578 35.05 6.87 -11.48
CA VAL A 578 35.94 7.79 -12.22
C VAL A 578 36.33 8.95 -11.30
N PRO A 579 37.63 9.20 -11.04
CA PRO A 579 38.06 10.32 -10.22
C PRO A 579 37.77 11.66 -10.91
N SER A 580 37.45 12.68 -10.11
CA SER A 580 37.33 14.06 -10.60
C SER A 580 38.71 14.65 -10.91
N VAL A 581 38.77 15.67 -11.78
CA VAL A 581 40.04 16.32 -12.13
C VAL A 581 40.76 16.86 -10.90
N ARG A 582 40.01 17.47 -9.97
CA ARG A 582 40.54 17.90 -8.67
C ARG A 582 41.21 16.76 -7.89
N GLU A 583 40.57 15.58 -7.81
CA GLU A 583 41.15 14.42 -7.13
C GLU A 583 42.42 13.93 -7.84
N VAL A 584 42.45 13.91 -9.18
CA VAL A 584 43.65 13.50 -9.94
C VAL A 584 44.81 14.47 -9.73
N VAL A 585 44.56 15.77 -9.58
CA VAL A 585 45.60 16.75 -9.19
C VAL A 585 46.12 16.50 -7.77
N HIS A 586 45.22 16.21 -6.81
CA HIS A 586 45.64 15.81 -5.46
C HIS A 586 46.37 14.46 -5.45
N HIS A 587 46.03 13.57 -6.39
CA HIS A 587 46.75 12.33 -6.61
C HIS A 587 48.17 12.60 -7.11
N LEU A 588 48.35 13.47 -8.12
CA LEU A 588 49.67 13.88 -8.61
C LEU A 588 50.54 14.45 -7.49
N LYS A 589 49.98 15.31 -6.63
CA LYS A 589 50.68 15.83 -5.45
C LYS A 589 51.13 14.72 -4.50
N ALA A 590 50.27 13.73 -4.26
CA ALA A 590 50.65 12.57 -3.46
C ALA A 590 51.77 11.75 -4.15
N LEU A 591 51.71 11.56 -5.46
CA LEU A 591 52.76 10.86 -6.23
C LEU A 591 54.11 11.59 -6.17
N ALA A 592 54.13 12.91 -6.32
CA ALA A 592 55.36 13.72 -6.22
C ALA A 592 55.98 13.63 -4.81
N ARG A 593 55.14 13.60 -3.76
CA ARG A 593 55.60 13.38 -2.38
C ARG A 593 56.15 11.97 -2.19
N ILE A 594 55.45 10.94 -2.68
CA ILE A 594 55.93 9.55 -2.63
C ILE A 594 57.29 9.44 -3.35
N ALA A 595 57.42 10.07 -4.52
CA ALA A 595 58.66 10.08 -5.30
C ALA A 595 59.82 10.80 -4.59
N SER A 596 59.52 11.70 -3.65
CA SER A 596 60.53 12.36 -2.82
C SER A 596 60.95 11.49 -1.63
N ASP A 597 60.02 10.71 -1.08
CA ASP A 597 60.22 9.89 0.13
C ASP A 597 60.69 8.46 -0.18
N GLN A 598 60.44 7.93 -1.38
CA GLN A 598 60.72 6.56 -1.80
C GLN A 598 61.63 6.52 -3.04
N ALA A 599 62.34 5.39 -3.22
CA ALA A 599 63.15 5.19 -4.41
C ALA A 599 62.28 5.11 -5.69
N PRO A 600 62.73 5.66 -6.83
CA PRO A 600 62.02 5.55 -8.11
C PRO A 600 61.74 4.09 -8.49
N THR A 601 60.49 3.78 -8.84
CA THR A 601 60.08 2.47 -9.38
C THR A 601 59.39 2.64 -10.73
N LEU A 602 59.39 1.57 -11.55
CA LEU A 602 58.71 1.59 -12.85
C LEU A 602 57.19 1.70 -12.69
N GLU A 603 56.63 1.15 -11.61
CA GLU A 603 55.22 1.26 -11.27
C GLU A 603 54.85 2.71 -10.94
N LEU A 604 55.68 3.41 -10.14
CA LEU A 604 55.45 4.81 -9.78
C LEU A 604 55.57 5.72 -11.00
N LEU A 605 56.57 5.46 -11.86
CA LEU A 605 56.70 6.16 -13.14
C LEU A 605 55.48 5.93 -14.04
N GLY A 606 54.96 4.71 -14.06
CA GLY A 606 53.76 4.34 -14.81
C GLY A 606 52.52 5.11 -14.34
N ASP A 607 52.36 5.31 -13.03
CA ASP A 607 51.27 6.08 -12.44
C ASP A 607 51.42 7.59 -12.74
N ILE A 608 52.63 8.14 -12.62
CA ILE A 608 52.93 9.54 -12.97
C ILE A 608 52.62 9.80 -14.46
N THR A 609 53.09 8.91 -15.34
CA THR A 609 52.90 9.04 -16.80
C THR A 609 51.42 9.00 -17.17
N GLN A 610 50.66 8.06 -16.62
CA GLN A 610 49.21 7.97 -16.85
C GLN A 610 48.47 9.18 -16.26
N THR A 611 48.90 9.68 -15.11
CA THR A 611 48.32 10.87 -14.47
C THR A 611 48.53 12.11 -15.35
N TYR A 612 49.75 12.35 -15.85
CA TYR A 612 50.01 13.45 -16.78
C TYR A 612 49.21 13.32 -18.07
N GLN A 613 49.17 12.12 -18.66
CA GLN A 613 48.41 11.89 -19.89
C GLN A 613 46.91 12.17 -19.71
N TRP A 614 46.33 11.69 -18.60
CA TRP A 614 44.91 11.89 -18.31
C TRP A 614 44.56 13.37 -18.06
N LEU A 615 45.46 14.12 -17.41
CA LEU A 615 45.31 15.55 -17.16
C LEU A 615 45.56 16.38 -18.44
N GLU A 616 46.50 15.98 -19.31
CA GLU A 616 46.76 16.63 -20.61
C GLU A 616 45.52 16.59 -21.51
N GLU A 617 44.79 15.46 -21.53
CA GLU A 617 43.52 15.34 -22.25
C GLU A 617 42.43 16.29 -21.70
N ARG A 618 42.55 16.71 -20.43
CA ARG A 618 41.60 17.56 -19.68
C ARG A 618 42.26 18.86 -19.21
N ASN A 619 43.24 19.35 -19.97
CA ASN A 619 44.15 20.43 -19.54
C ASN A 619 43.43 21.72 -19.09
N VAL A 620 42.28 22.06 -19.68
CA VAL A 620 41.53 23.27 -19.31
C VAL A 620 41.02 23.20 -17.87
N GLU A 621 40.27 22.13 -17.53
CA GLU A 621 39.75 21.92 -16.17
C GLU A 621 40.90 21.59 -15.19
N ALA A 622 41.94 20.90 -15.66
CA ALA A 622 43.12 20.62 -14.86
C ALA A 622 43.86 21.91 -14.47
N GLY A 623 43.94 22.89 -15.39
CA GLY A 623 44.54 24.20 -15.15
C GLY A 623 43.90 24.92 -13.97
N ASP A 624 42.57 24.96 -13.90
CA ASP A 624 41.83 25.62 -12.81
C ASP A 624 42.24 25.09 -11.42
N HIS A 625 42.58 23.80 -11.32
CA HIS A 625 43.02 23.17 -10.07
C HIS A 625 44.54 23.15 -9.88
N LEU A 626 45.32 23.13 -10.97
CA LEU A 626 46.79 23.15 -10.92
C LEU A 626 47.34 24.53 -10.58
N LEU A 627 46.61 25.59 -10.92
CA LEU A 627 46.96 26.95 -10.52
C LEU A 627 47.04 27.10 -9.00
N ASP A 628 46.21 26.41 -8.22
CA ASP A 628 46.30 26.41 -6.75
C ASP A 628 47.66 25.84 -6.23
N PHE A 629 48.37 25.09 -7.08
CA PHE A 629 49.64 24.43 -6.76
C PHE A 629 50.77 24.81 -7.73
N HIS A 630 50.68 25.96 -8.41
CA HIS A 630 51.61 26.35 -9.48
C HIS A 630 53.08 26.46 -9.03
N THR A 631 53.31 26.68 -7.72
CA THR A 631 54.64 26.75 -7.09
C THR A 631 55.16 25.40 -6.57
N GLU A 632 54.30 24.38 -6.49
CA GLU A 632 54.71 23.06 -5.98
C GLU A 632 55.47 22.28 -7.07
N PRO A 633 56.53 21.52 -6.72
CA PRO A 633 57.32 20.76 -7.68
C PRO A 633 56.58 19.49 -8.14
N LEU A 634 55.58 19.66 -9.00
CA LEU A 634 54.67 18.61 -9.45
C LEU A 634 55.06 17.97 -10.78
N PHE A 635 56.05 18.52 -11.50
CA PHE A 635 56.41 18.07 -12.85
C PHE A 635 57.81 17.47 -12.87
N LEU A 636 57.91 16.20 -13.30
CA LEU A 636 59.17 15.45 -13.41
C LEU A 636 59.93 15.87 -14.67
N ASN A 637 60.84 16.83 -14.55
CA ASN A 637 61.50 17.51 -15.68
C ASN A 637 62.88 16.93 -16.01
N VAL A 638 62.88 15.82 -16.73
CA VAL A 638 64.06 15.05 -17.16
C VAL A 638 63.94 14.63 -18.62
N ASP A 639 65.04 14.23 -19.27
CA ASP A 639 64.97 13.79 -20.67
C ASP A 639 64.51 12.33 -20.77
N ASP A 640 65.04 11.45 -19.91
CA ASP A 640 64.59 10.06 -19.76
C ASP A 640 64.45 9.66 -18.27
N PRO A 641 63.20 9.55 -17.75
CA PRO A 641 62.96 9.23 -16.35
C PRO A 641 63.30 7.78 -15.96
N ARG A 642 63.68 6.92 -16.91
CA ARG A 642 64.09 5.53 -16.62
C ARG A 642 65.59 5.41 -16.32
N THR A 643 66.38 6.35 -16.81
CA THR A 643 67.85 6.30 -16.73
C THR A 643 68.41 7.44 -15.88
N GLU A 644 67.74 8.58 -15.83
CA GLU A 644 68.18 9.76 -15.09
C GLU A 644 67.65 9.82 -13.65
N CYS A 645 68.33 10.58 -12.80
CA CYS A 645 67.84 10.91 -11.47
C CYS A 645 66.64 11.85 -11.58
N TRP A 646 65.56 11.52 -10.86
CA TRP A 646 64.31 12.29 -10.94
C TRP A 646 64.48 13.71 -10.40
N GLN A 647 64.20 14.69 -11.24
CA GLN A 647 64.20 16.10 -10.90
C GLN A 647 62.79 16.67 -11.04
N TRP A 648 62.26 17.25 -9.97
CA TRP A 648 60.91 17.79 -9.92
C TRP A 648 60.94 19.33 -9.92
N ASP A 649 60.23 19.92 -10.86
CA ASP A 649 60.10 21.36 -11.03
C ASP A 649 58.62 21.77 -10.94
N SER A 650 58.38 23.03 -10.55
CA SER A 650 57.03 23.60 -10.51
C SER A 650 56.61 24.13 -11.88
N ALA A 651 55.30 24.25 -12.14
CA ALA A 651 54.81 24.75 -13.43
C ALA A 651 55.37 26.14 -13.75
N GLU A 652 55.41 27.05 -12.77
CA GLU A 652 55.92 28.42 -12.93
C GLU A 652 57.42 28.48 -13.32
N GLN A 653 58.18 27.44 -12.96
CA GLN A 653 59.60 27.34 -13.33
C GLN A 653 59.81 26.83 -14.75
N LEU A 654 58.81 26.20 -15.37
CA LEU A 654 58.98 25.56 -16.67
C LEU A 654 58.73 26.52 -17.83
N ILE A 655 59.65 26.51 -18.81
CA ILE A 655 59.54 27.33 -20.02
C ILE A 655 59.74 26.53 -21.31
N PHE A 656 58.85 26.71 -22.28
CA PHE A 656 58.96 26.18 -23.63
C PHE A 656 59.68 27.17 -24.56
N ASN A 657 60.45 26.63 -25.52
CA ASN A 657 61.19 27.36 -26.55
C ASN A 657 62.22 28.38 -26.02
N ALA A 658 62.77 28.13 -24.83
CA ALA A 658 63.85 28.93 -24.23
C ALA A 658 64.87 27.99 -23.55
N PRO A 659 66.16 28.37 -23.47
CA PRO A 659 67.14 27.68 -22.64
C PRO A 659 66.88 27.90 -21.15
N ASP A 660 67.60 27.16 -20.28
CA ASP A 660 67.55 27.38 -18.83
C ASP A 660 68.12 28.77 -18.49
N GLU A 661 67.31 29.63 -17.87
CA GLU A 661 67.71 30.99 -17.49
C GLU A 661 67.10 31.39 -16.14
N ASP A 662 67.91 32.02 -15.28
CA ASP A 662 67.57 32.44 -13.91
C ASP A 662 67.00 31.31 -13.02
N ARG A 663 65.72 31.41 -12.65
CA ARG A 663 64.95 30.41 -11.88
C ARG A 663 64.08 29.53 -12.77
N ARG A 664 64.10 29.75 -14.10
CA ARG A 664 63.29 29.03 -15.07
C ARG A 664 64.14 27.97 -15.78
N ARG A 665 63.54 26.82 -16.02
CA ARG A 665 64.16 25.64 -16.62
C ARG A 665 63.43 25.30 -17.90
N ALA A 666 64.18 25.01 -18.94
CA ALA A 666 63.62 24.52 -20.18
C ALA A 666 62.93 23.17 -19.92
N VAL A 667 61.77 22.99 -20.55
CA VAL A 667 61.05 21.73 -20.49
C VAL A 667 61.87 20.64 -21.18
N ARG A 668 62.22 19.58 -20.44
CA ARG A 668 63.01 18.44 -20.93
C ARG A 668 62.17 17.45 -21.73
N GLY A 669 62.83 16.55 -22.45
CA GLY A 669 62.25 15.64 -23.43
C GLY A 669 61.01 14.87 -22.95
N PHE A 670 61.01 14.38 -21.71
CA PHE A 670 59.87 13.63 -21.16
C PHE A 670 58.59 14.47 -21.03
N LEU A 671 58.71 15.75 -20.70
CA LEU A 671 57.58 16.66 -20.46
C LEU A 671 57.11 17.39 -21.72
N GLN A 672 57.88 17.34 -22.82
CA GLN A 672 57.53 18.02 -24.08
C GLN A 672 56.13 17.62 -24.60
N GLN A 673 55.72 16.37 -24.39
CA GLN A 673 54.41 15.86 -24.81
C GLN A 673 53.23 16.35 -23.95
N TYR A 674 53.47 16.94 -22.78
CA TYR A 674 52.45 17.45 -21.85
C TYR A 674 52.39 18.98 -21.87
N ARG A 675 52.62 19.56 -23.05
CA ARG A 675 52.72 21.01 -23.24
C ARG A 675 51.46 21.76 -22.81
N LYS A 676 50.26 21.26 -23.13
CA LYS A 676 49.03 21.99 -22.81
C LYS A 676 48.78 22.01 -21.31
N LEU A 677 49.06 20.91 -20.62
CA LEU A 677 48.93 20.76 -19.18
C LEU A 677 49.86 21.72 -18.43
N ILE A 678 51.13 21.77 -18.82
CA ILE A 678 52.13 22.62 -18.16
C ILE A 678 51.76 24.10 -18.33
N LEU A 679 51.36 24.52 -19.54
CA LEU A 679 50.90 25.89 -19.78
C LEU A 679 49.62 26.22 -18.99
N ALA A 680 48.67 25.29 -18.92
CA ALA A 680 47.45 25.46 -18.13
C ALA A 680 47.73 25.56 -16.61
N GLY A 681 48.78 24.89 -16.12
CA GLY A 681 49.24 24.95 -14.73
C GLY A 681 50.09 26.18 -14.37
N GLY A 682 50.34 27.11 -15.30
CA GLY A 682 51.11 28.33 -15.06
C GLY A 682 52.51 28.37 -15.70
N GLY A 683 52.84 27.38 -16.55
CA GLY A 683 54.10 27.38 -17.31
C GLY A 683 54.18 28.46 -18.39
N HIS A 684 55.39 28.76 -18.81
CA HIS A 684 55.69 29.84 -19.76
C HIS A 684 56.03 29.30 -21.16
N GLU A 685 55.76 30.08 -22.21
CA GLU A 685 56.21 29.78 -23.57
C GLU A 685 56.62 31.05 -24.29
N ILE A 686 57.76 30.99 -24.99
CA ILE A 686 58.19 32.03 -25.91
C ILE A 686 57.62 31.75 -27.30
N GLN A 687 56.86 32.69 -27.84
CA GLN A 687 56.40 32.67 -29.24
C GLN A 687 57.48 33.28 -30.15
N ALA A 688 57.89 32.54 -31.18
CA ALA A 688 58.84 33.05 -32.18
C ALA A 688 58.22 34.18 -33.02
N ALA A 689 59.04 35.10 -33.54
CA ALA A 689 58.60 36.20 -34.40
C ALA A 689 58.18 35.70 -35.81
N ASP A 690 57.13 36.30 -36.38
CA ASP A 690 56.60 35.95 -37.71
C ASP A 690 57.62 36.27 -38.82
N ARG A 691 58.04 35.23 -39.56
CA ARG A 691 58.89 35.34 -40.75
C ARG A 691 58.01 35.36 -42.01
N PRO A 692 57.99 36.42 -42.84
CA PRO A 692 57.21 36.41 -44.07
C PRO A 692 57.85 35.50 -45.14
N GLU A 693 57.09 34.55 -45.68
CA GLU A 693 57.52 33.70 -46.81
C GLU A 693 57.43 34.46 -48.14
N VAL A 694 58.49 34.36 -48.96
CA VAL A 694 58.52 34.84 -50.35
C VAL A 694 58.53 33.62 -51.27
N PRO A 695 57.47 33.34 -52.04
CA PRO A 695 57.47 32.26 -53.02
C PRO A 695 57.91 32.78 -54.40
N ARG A 696 58.87 32.12 -55.06
CA ARG A 696 59.13 32.30 -56.51
C ARG A 696 59.54 31.00 -57.20
N SER A 697 59.04 30.81 -58.42
CA SER A 697 59.53 29.83 -59.40
C SER A 697 59.72 30.46 -60.81
N SER A 698 60.84 30.09 -61.45
CA SER A 698 61.30 30.12 -62.87
C SER A 698 61.13 31.31 -63.85
N ALA A 699 61.24 32.58 -63.41
CA ALA A 699 62.09 33.57 -64.13
C ALA A 699 63.56 33.52 -63.65
N GLU A 700 63.72 32.95 -62.47
CA GLU A 700 64.94 32.87 -61.67
C GLU A 700 65.94 31.87 -62.26
N GLU A 701 65.46 30.75 -62.82
CA GLU A 701 66.30 29.76 -63.49
C GLU A 701 66.97 30.33 -64.75
N ALA A 702 66.24 31.10 -65.57
CA ALA A 702 66.81 31.75 -66.75
C ALA A 702 67.84 32.83 -66.38
N LEU A 703 67.53 33.66 -65.37
CA LEU A 703 68.47 34.63 -64.81
C LEU A 703 69.72 33.96 -64.22
N ASN A 704 69.57 32.79 -63.59
CA ASN A 704 70.68 32.05 -63.01
C ASN A 704 71.64 31.52 -64.08
N ILE A 705 71.13 31.10 -65.25
CA ILE A 705 71.97 30.73 -66.40
C ILE A 705 72.79 31.93 -66.89
N TRP A 706 72.18 33.10 -67.04
CA TRP A 706 72.88 34.34 -67.43
C TRP A 706 73.92 34.78 -66.41
N ARG A 707 73.57 34.74 -65.11
CA ARG A 707 74.47 35.05 -63.99
C ARG A 707 75.68 34.10 -63.96
N CYS A 708 75.46 32.80 -64.13
CA CYS A 708 76.54 31.81 -64.25
C CYS A 708 77.52 32.15 -65.37
N ALA A 709 77.01 32.55 -66.56
CA ALA A 709 77.86 32.92 -67.69
C ALA A 709 78.65 34.21 -67.44
N LEU A 710 78.02 35.25 -66.90
CA LEU A 710 78.67 36.52 -66.58
C LEU A 710 79.72 36.38 -65.48
N ARG A 711 79.46 35.56 -64.45
CA ARG A 711 80.44 35.20 -63.43
C ARG A 711 81.63 34.47 -64.05
N TYR A 712 81.37 33.46 -64.88
CA TYR A 712 82.44 32.75 -65.58
C TYR A 712 83.30 33.69 -66.42
N PHE A 713 82.71 34.66 -67.14
CA PHE A 713 83.50 35.66 -67.88
C PHE A 713 84.33 36.55 -66.96
N ARG A 714 83.79 36.97 -65.81
CA ARG A 714 84.53 37.75 -64.81
C ARG A 714 85.73 36.98 -64.28
N ASP A 715 85.52 35.74 -63.84
CA ASP A 715 86.55 34.90 -63.23
C ASP A 715 87.66 34.53 -64.24
N GLN A 716 87.31 34.43 -65.53
CA GLN A 716 88.26 34.23 -66.62
C GLN A 716 88.84 35.53 -67.18
N LYS A 717 88.53 36.69 -66.58
CA LYS A 717 88.92 38.04 -67.03
C LYS A 717 88.59 38.31 -68.51
N LYS A 718 87.47 37.77 -68.99
CA LYS A 718 86.96 37.97 -70.35
C LYS A 718 85.96 39.11 -70.35
N PHE A 719 86.06 40.01 -71.33
CA PHE A 719 85.15 41.15 -71.53
C PHE A 719 85.09 42.15 -70.37
N VAL A 720 86.02 42.07 -69.42
CA VAL A 720 86.14 43.04 -68.32
C VAL A 720 86.68 44.37 -68.85
N ASP A 721 86.02 45.47 -68.48
CA ASP A 721 86.28 46.83 -68.97
C ASP A 721 86.41 47.86 -67.83
N VAL A 722 86.36 47.39 -66.57
CA VAL A 722 86.60 48.19 -65.36
C VAL A 722 87.16 47.33 -64.22
N THR A 723 87.96 47.95 -63.35
CA THR A 723 88.45 47.36 -62.10
C THR A 723 87.97 48.19 -60.91
N ILE A 724 87.60 47.53 -59.81
CA ILE A 724 87.22 48.18 -58.54
C ILE A 724 88.34 47.92 -57.52
N TRP A 725 88.84 48.98 -56.91
CA TRP A 725 89.93 48.97 -55.94
C TRP A 725 89.36 49.23 -54.55
N ALA A 726 89.48 48.24 -53.66
CA ALA A 726 89.08 48.35 -52.26
C ALA A 726 90.23 47.88 -51.38
N GLU A 727 90.76 48.75 -50.52
CA GLU A 727 92.00 48.51 -49.78
C GLU A 727 93.13 48.05 -50.74
N ASP A 728 93.74 46.88 -50.48
CA ASP A 728 94.79 46.27 -51.30
C ASP A 728 94.24 45.29 -52.35
N ALA A 729 92.91 45.17 -52.49
CA ALA A 729 92.27 44.24 -53.41
C ALA A 729 91.77 44.92 -54.69
N VAL A 730 92.00 44.26 -55.83
CA VAL A 730 91.52 44.68 -57.15
C VAL A 730 90.52 43.67 -57.68
N PHE A 731 89.33 44.13 -58.02
CA PHE A 731 88.23 43.32 -58.54
C PHE A 731 87.94 43.65 -60.00
N ASP A 732 88.16 42.69 -60.90
CA ASP A 732 87.78 42.84 -62.32
C ASP A 732 86.25 42.76 -62.46
N ALA A 733 85.66 43.66 -63.25
CA ALA A 733 84.21 43.72 -63.44
C ALA A 733 83.84 44.22 -64.85
N HIS A 734 82.53 44.22 -65.12
CA HIS A 734 81.95 44.66 -66.38
C HIS A 734 81.08 45.90 -66.12
N ARG A 735 81.38 47.03 -66.76
CA ARG A 735 80.67 48.31 -66.58
C ARG A 735 79.18 48.17 -66.82
N VAL A 736 78.80 47.43 -67.87
CA VAL A 736 77.38 47.18 -68.20
C VAL A 736 76.66 46.38 -67.13
N VAL A 737 77.32 45.41 -66.50
CA VAL A 737 76.72 44.57 -65.45
C VAL A 737 76.55 45.39 -64.17
N LEU A 738 77.59 46.15 -63.79
CA LEU A 738 77.54 47.07 -62.65
C LEU A 738 76.45 48.13 -62.84
N ALA A 739 76.40 48.79 -63.99
CA ALA A 739 75.37 49.79 -64.30
C ALA A 739 73.96 49.21 -64.35
N ALA A 740 73.79 47.97 -64.82
CA ALA A 740 72.48 47.31 -64.85
C ALA A 740 71.98 46.93 -63.45
N SER A 741 72.89 46.68 -62.50
CA SER A 741 72.55 46.23 -61.15
C SER A 741 72.57 47.33 -60.09
N SER A 742 73.25 48.45 -60.33
CA SER A 742 73.48 49.52 -59.35
C SER A 742 73.29 50.89 -59.98
N GLU A 743 72.38 51.69 -59.40
CA GLU A 743 72.14 53.06 -59.86
C GLU A 743 73.35 53.98 -59.62
N TYR A 744 74.16 53.69 -58.58
CA TYR A 744 75.43 54.38 -58.33
C TYR A 744 76.38 54.23 -59.52
N PHE A 745 76.65 52.99 -59.95
CA PHE A 745 77.54 52.74 -61.09
C PHE A 745 76.94 53.23 -62.41
N LYS A 746 75.62 53.11 -62.58
CA LYS A 746 74.94 53.66 -63.76
C LYS A 746 75.14 55.17 -63.87
N THR A 747 74.93 55.90 -62.78
CA THR A 747 75.16 57.35 -62.71
C THR A 747 76.62 57.68 -62.94
N LEU A 748 77.53 56.97 -62.26
CA LEU A 748 78.98 57.16 -62.39
C LEU A 748 79.44 57.01 -63.86
N PHE A 749 79.04 55.92 -64.53
CA PHE A 749 79.44 55.65 -65.90
C PHE A 749 78.74 56.53 -66.95
N ALA A 750 77.55 57.07 -66.65
CA ALA A 750 76.79 57.94 -67.54
C ALA A 750 77.09 59.44 -67.36
N SER A 751 77.77 59.83 -66.28
CA SER A 751 77.96 61.24 -65.88
C SER A 751 78.86 62.08 -66.80
N GLY A 752 79.68 61.47 -67.65
CA GLY A 752 80.56 62.18 -68.59
C GLY A 752 81.76 62.91 -67.96
N VAL A 753 81.96 62.77 -66.64
CA VAL A 753 83.12 63.31 -65.90
C VAL A 753 84.37 62.45 -66.11
N ALA A 754 85.56 62.89 -65.67
CA ALA A 754 86.82 62.17 -65.91
C ALA A 754 86.77 60.73 -65.38
N GLU A 755 86.17 60.56 -64.20
CA GLU A 755 85.93 59.29 -63.51
C GLU A 755 85.03 58.36 -64.33
N SER A 756 84.17 58.89 -65.21
CA SER A 756 83.37 58.07 -66.14
C SER A 756 84.21 57.42 -67.25
N GLN A 757 85.43 57.89 -67.51
CA GLN A 757 86.33 57.33 -68.52
C GLN A 757 87.46 56.48 -67.92
N GLU A 758 87.57 56.43 -66.60
CA GLU A 758 88.58 55.62 -65.92
C GLU A 758 88.25 54.13 -66.00
N SER A 759 89.29 53.31 -66.19
CA SER A 759 89.22 51.85 -66.13
C SER A 759 89.41 51.30 -64.72
N ALA A 760 89.62 52.16 -63.73
CA ALA A 760 89.79 51.83 -62.31
C ALA A 760 88.95 52.75 -61.44
N ILE A 761 88.08 52.17 -60.59
CA ILE A 761 87.26 52.89 -59.61
C ILE A 761 87.79 52.57 -58.22
N SER A 762 88.10 53.58 -57.41
CA SER A 762 88.49 53.39 -56.01
C SER A 762 87.29 53.55 -55.07
N VAL A 763 87.13 52.61 -54.14
CA VAL A 763 86.12 52.57 -53.06
C VAL A 763 86.80 52.27 -51.72
N ALA A 764 87.76 53.12 -51.37
CA ALA A 764 88.66 52.93 -50.23
C ALA A 764 87.96 52.96 -48.86
N GLU A 765 86.73 53.45 -48.78
CA GLU A 765 85.94 53.53 -47.55
C GLU A 765 85.29 52.21 -47.11
N TYR A 766 85.35 51.16 -47.93
CA TYR A 766 84.80 49.83 -47.63
C TYR A 766 85.88 48.75 -47.59
N ARG A 767 85.76 47.82 -46.65
CA ARG A 767 86.70 46.69 -46.55
C ARG A 767 86.59 45.75 -47.76
N GLN A 768 87.71 45.12 -48.13
CA GLN A 768 87.76 44.22 -49.29
C GLN A 768 86.75 43.06 -49.21
N ASN A 769 86.42 42.57 -48.01
CA ASN A 769 85.44 41.50 -47.82
C ASN A 769 84.02 42.01 -48.14
N ILE A 770 83.65 43.22 -47.72
CA ILE A 770 82.31 43.78 -47.97
C ILE A 770 82.10 44.05 -49.46
N VAL A 771 83.10 44.65 -50.13
CA VAL A 771 83.07 44.89 -51.58
C VAL A 771 82.99 43.58 -52.35
N ARG A 772 83.71 42.54 -51.94
CA ARG A 772 83.62 41.20 -52.54
C ARG A 772 82.21 40.65 -52.49
N HIS A 773 81.52 40.75 -51.34
CA HIS A 773 80.16 40.24 -51.19
C HIS A 773 79.13 41.04 -51.98
N ALA A 774 79.27 42.36 -52.07
CA ALA A 774 78.44 43.18 -52.94
C ALA A 774 78.62 42.80 -54.42
N LEU A 775 79.85 42.56 -54.86
CA LEU A 775 80.14 42.10 -56.22
C LEU A 775 79.68 40.66 -56.47
N SER A 776 79.81 39.76 -55.49
CA SER A 776 79.22 38.42 -55.58
C SER A 776 77.71 38.52 -55.74
N TYR A 777 77.03 39.38 -54.98
CA TYR A 777 75.60 39.59 -55.14
C TYR A 777 75.22 40.07 -56.56
N ILE A 778 75.95 41.02 -57.13
CA ILE A 778 75.69 41.52 -58.49
C ILE A 778 75.78 40.39 -59.54
N TYR A 779 76.76 39.49 -59.40
CA TYR A 779 77.02 38.42 -60.37
C TYR A 779 76.29 37.10 -60.09
N GLU A 780 75.90 36.85 -58.84
CA GLU A 780 75.34 35.57 -58.38
C GLU A 780 73.88 35.70 -57.92
N GLY A 781 73.46 36.91 -57.53
CA GLY A 781 72.10 37.21 -57.07
C GLY A 781 71.79 36.74 -55.66
N MET A 782 72.80 36.30 -54.89
CA MET A 782 72.64 35.81 -53.52
C MET A 782 73.81 36.25 -52.64
N ILE A 783 73.56 36.38 -51.34
CA ILE A 783 74.60 36.58 -50.33
C ILE A 783 75.18 35.20 -49.99
N THR A 784 76.50 35.06 -50.00
CA THR A 784 77.16 33.83 -49.56
C THR A 784 77.04 33.68 -48.04
N ASN A 785 76.82 32.45 -47.56
CA ASN A 785 76.65 32.14 -46.12
C ASN A 785 77.92 32.40 -45.27
N GLU A 786 78.97 32.96 -45.85
CA GLU A 786 80.24 33.29 -45.19
C GLU A 786 80.15 34.60 -44.38
N LEU A 787 79.11 35.40 -44.59
CA LEU A 787 78.80 36.62 -43.83
C LEU A 787 77.67 36.39 -42.81
N ASP A 788 78.03 36.09 -41.57
CA ASP A 788 77.07 36.00 -40.44
C ASP A 788 77.42 36.95 -39.27
N ASN A 789 78.54 37.66 -39.36
CA ASN A 789 78.95 38.65 -38.37
C ASN A 789 78.07 39.92 -38.49
N GLU A 790 77.51 40.36 -37.36
CA GLU A 790 76.69 41.58 -37.27
C GLU A 790 77.41 42.81 -37.85
N ASP A 791 78.68 43.07 -37.49
CA ASP A 791 79.43 44.24 -37.95
C ASP A 791 79.61 44.26 -39.49
N ASP A 792 79.87 43.09 -40.07
CA ASP A 792 80.03 42.97 -41.53
C ASP A 792 78.68 43.16 -42.25
N LEU A 793 77.59 42.64 -41.67
CA LEU A 793 76.23 42.85 -42.20
C LEU A 793 75.82 44.33 -42.12
N ILE A 794 76.21 45.03 -41.05
CA ILE A 794 75.95 46.47 -40.88
C ILE A 794 76.68 47.27 -41.97
N GLU A 795 77.97 47.00 -42.20
CA GLU A 795 78.75 47.67 -43.24
C GLU A 795 78.22 47.34 -44.65
N LEU A 796 77.84 46.07 -44.89
CA LEU A 796 77.24 45.66 -46.16
C LEU A 796 75.88 46.32 -46.41
N LEU A 797 75.06 46.51 -45.37
CA LEU A 797 73.80 47.26 -45.49
C LEU A 797 74.06 48.70 -45.93
N ARG A 798 75.03 49.38 -45.31
CA ARG A 798 75.44 50.75 -45.68
C ARG A 798 75.92 50.81 -47.12
N LEU A 799 76.78 49.87 -47.55
CA LEU A 799 77.23 49.78 -48.93
C LEU A 799 76.06 49.56 -49.89
N ALA A 800 75.14 48.64 -49.58
CA ALA A 800 73.97 48.35 -50.41
C ALA A 800 73.08 49.58 -50.60
N VAL A 801 72.88 50.39 -49.54
CA VAL A 801 72.21 51.71 -49.63
C VAL A 801 72.98 52.66 -50.54
N THR A 802 74.29 52.81 -50.33
CA THR A 802 75.15 53.75 -51.08
C THR A 802 75.18 53.42 -52.56
N TRP A 803 75.31 52.13 -52.90
CA TRP A 803 75.39 51.65 -54.28
C TRP A 803 74.01 51.48 -54.93
N GLY A 804 72.91 51.71 -54.21
CA GLY A 804 71.55 51.53 -54.72
C GLY A 804 71.21 50.08 -55.07
N LEU A 805 71.77 49.12 -54.33
CA LEU A 805 71.51 47.68 -54.49
C LEU A 805 70.28 47.27 -53.68
N ASN A 806 69.08 47.58 -54.18
CA ASN A 806 67.83 47.40 -53.44
C ASN A 806 67.55 45.95 -53.02
N GLY A 807 67.88 44.96 -53.86
CA GLY A 807 67.74 43.55 -53.52
C GLY A 807 68.65 43.14 -52.37
N LEU A 808 69.94 43.47 -52.46
CA LEU A 808 70.93 43.20 -51.42
C LEU A 808 70.54 43.87 -50.10
N ASN A 809 70.05 45.10 -50.18
CA ASN A 809 69.58 45.85 -49.02
C ASN A 809 68.46 45.11 -48.27
N ILE A 810 67.46 44.59 -49.00
CA ILE A 810 66.38 43.78 -48.42
C ILE A 810 66.93 42.51 -47.78
N ASP A 811 67.80 41.81 -48.49
CA ASP A 811 68.35 40.52 -48.04
C ASP A 811 69.21 40.68 -46.76
N VAL A 812 70.04 41.71 -46.69
CA VAL A 812 70.85 42.01 -45.50
C VAL A 812 69.97 42.43 -44.31
N GLN A 813 68.90 43.22 -44.54
CA GLN A 813 67.96 43.55 -43.47
C GLN A 813 67.28 42.30 -42.89
N GLN A 814 66.93 41.31 -43.72
CA GLN A 814 66.38 40.04 -43.24
C GLN A 814 67.36 39.27 -42.34
N LEU A 815 68.65 39.26 -42.71
CA LEU A 815 69.69 38.63 -41.87
C LEU A 815 69.85 39.35 -40.52
N LEU A 816 69.83 40.68 -40.52
CA LEU A 816 69.90 41.48 -39.28
C LEU A 816 68.65 41.35 -38.41
N ILE A 817 67.45 41.15 -38.99
CA ILE A 817 66.22 40.88 -38.23
C ILE A 817 66.36 39.61 -37.37
N ALA A 818 67.03 38.58 -37.89
CA ALA A 818 67.29 37.34 -37.15
C ALA A 818 68.26 37.53 -35.96
N LYS A 819 68.95 38.67 -35.88
CA LYS A 819 69.89 39.03 -34.79
C LYS A 819 69.25 39.98 -33.76
N ILE A 820 67.95 40.31 -33.87
CA ILE A 820 67.25 41.17 -32.91
C ILE A 820 67.10 40.43 -31.57
N THR A 821 67.67 41.05 -30.54
CA THR A 821 67.57 40.63 -29.13
C THR A 821 67.28 41.85 -28.26
N PRO A 822 66.89 41.70 -26.98
CA PRO A 822 66.74 42.84 -26.07
C PRO A 822 68.00 43.72 -25.97
N LYS A 823 69.19 43.16 -26.22
CA LYS A 823 70.46 43.92 -26.20
C LYS A 823 70.74 44.66 -27.52
N THR A 824 70.44 44.05 -28.66
CA THR A 824 70.81 44.55 -30.00
C THR A 824 69.73 45.42 -30.65
N TYR A 825 68.47 45.34 -30.20
CA TYR A 825 67.35 45.98 -30.90
C TYR A 825 67.45 47.53 -31.00
N ARG A 826 68.10 48.23 -30.05
CA ARG A 826 68.25 49.69 -30.13
C ARG A 826 69.20 50.10 -31.24
N ASP A 827 70.36 49.45 -31.30
CA ASP A 827 71.41 49.76 -32.27
C ASP A 827 70.96 49.37 -33.68
N LEU A 828 70.31 48.19 -33.82
CA LEU A 828 69.72 47.76 -35.09
C LEU A 828 68.52 48.63 -35.52
N ARG A 829 67.74 49.16 -34.58
CA ARG A 829 66.67 50.12 -34.89
C ARG A 829 67.25 51.42 -35.41
N GLN A 830 68.28 51.96 -34.74
CA GLN A 830 68.95 53.19 -35.18
C GLN A 830 69.54 52.99 -36.58
N LEU A 831 70.23 51.89 -36.82
CA LEU A 831 70.75 51.55 -38.15
C LEU A 831 69.63 51.44 -39.19
N GLY A 832 68.54 50.76 -38.86
CA GLY A 832 67.38 50.65 -39.73
C GLY A 832 66.75 52.01 -40.07
N ASP A 833 66.80 52.96 -39.14
CA ASP A 833 66.36 54.34 -39.35
C ASP A 833 67.34 55.18 -40.19
N GLU A 834 68.65 54.99 -40.00
CA GLU A 834 69.72 55.62 -40.81
C GLU A 834 69.66 55.18 -42.28
N CYS A 835 69.37 53.91 -42.54
CA CYS A 835 69.37 53.31 -43.88
C CYS A 835 68.04 53.45 -44.64
N ARG A 836 67.10 54.29 -44.17
CA ARG A 836 65.77 54.47 -44.80
C ARG A 836 65.80 55.14 -46.17
N TYR A 837 66.85 55.89 -46.46
CA TYR A 837 66.98 56.67 -47.70
C TYR A 837 68.28 56.32 -48.41
N SER A 838 68.23 56.22 -49.74
CA SER A 838 69.41 56.03 -50.58
C SER A 838 70.29 57.29 -50.59
N SER A 839 71.51 57.15 -51.07
CA SER A 839 72.43 58.29 -51.31
C SER A 839 71.85 59.35 -52.26
N MET A 840 70.83 58.99 -53.05
CA MET A 840 70.10 59.87 -53.98
C MET A 840 68.76 60.39 -53.40
N GLY A 841 68.46 60.10 -52.13
CA GLY A 841 67.26 60.57 -51.43
C GLY A 841 65.99 59.76 -51.69
N GLU A 842 66.09 58.61 -52.36
CA GLU A 842 64.94 57.73 -52.61
C GLU A 842 64.64 56.84 -51.39
N PRO A 843 63.37 56.60 -51.03
CA PRO A 843 63.02 55.73 -49.93
C PRO A 843 63.34 54.26 -50.24
N VAL A 844 63.99 53.58 -49.30
CA VAL A 844 64.37 52.16 -49.37
C VAL A 844 63.50 51.36 -48.38
N PRO A 845 63.19 50.07 -48.62
CA PRO A 845 62.35 49.29 -47.69
C PRO A 845 62.91 49.28 -46.26
N ALA A 846 62.14 49.73 -45.26
CA ALA A 846 62.57 49.84 -43.86
C ALA A 846 62.19 48.60 -43.02
N LEU A 847 62.53 47.40 -43.50
CA LEU A 847 62.14 46.12 -42.89
C LEU A 847 62.71 45.96 -41.47
N LEU A 848 63.99 46.28 -41.28
CA LEU A 848 64.69 46.14 -40.00
C LEU A 848 64.10 47.07 -38.92
N ALA A 849 63.86 48.33 -39.27
CA ALA A 849 63.25 49.29 -38.35
C ALA A 849 61.82 48.87 -37.93
N ASN A 850 61.01 48.42 -38.89
CA ASN A 850 59.65 47.93 -38.63
C ASN A 850 59.66 46.66 -37.76
N ALA A 851 60.59 45.74 -38.01
CA ALA A 851 60.74 44.54 -37.19
C ALA A 851 61.16 44.87 -35.75
N CYS A 852 62.05 45.85 -35.55
CA CYS A 852 62.43 46.32 -34.22
C CYS A 852 61.25 46.98 -33.47
N VAL A 853 60.37 47.70 -34.17
CA VAL A 853 59.13 48.26 -33.57
C VAL A 853 58.18 47.16 -33.14
N ASN A 854 57.91 46.19 -34.02
CA ASN A 854 57.05 45.05 -33.71
C ASN A 854 57.63 44.23 -32.53
N PHE A 855 58.94 43.99 -32.52
CA PHE A 855 59.62 43.34 -31.41
C PHE A 855 59.41 44.10 -30.09
N ALA A 856 59.54 45.43 -30.09
CA ALA A 856 59.33 46.25 -28.90
C ALA A 856 57.86 46.25 -28.41
N GLU A 857 56.90 46.23 -29.33
CA GLU A 857 55.46 46.17 -29.00
C GLU A 857 55.06 44.81 -28.42
N LYS A 858 55.47 43.72 -29.06
CA LYS A 858 55.19 42.34 -28.60
C LYS A 858 55.81 42.05 -27.23
N ASN A 859 56.99 42.61 -26.95
CA ASN A 859 57.76 42.34 -25.73
C ASN A 859 57.75 43.53 -24.73
N ALA A 860 56.72 44.38 -24.79
CA ALA A 860 56.68 45.63 -24.04
C ALA A 860 56.63 45.45 -22.51
N ARG A 861 56.21 44.29 -22.00
CA ARG A 861 56.21 44.00 -20.55
C ARG A 861 57.59 43.50 -20.11
N GLU A 862 58.19 42.64 -20.91
CA GLU A 862 59.48 42.01 -20.67
C GLU A 862 60.62 43.04 -20.76
N LEU A 863 60.63 43.90 -21.79
CA LEU A 863 61.61 44.98 -21.92
C LEU A 863 61.57 45.96 -20.72
N ARG A 864 60.37 46.30 -20.24
CA ARG A 864 60.17 47.12 -19.04
C ARG A 864 60.75 46.49 -17.77
N SER A 865 60.68 45.16 -17.65
CA SER A 865 61.27 44.45 -16.51
C SER A 865 62.80 44.37 -16.59
N LEU A 866 63.37 44.44 -17.79
CA LEU A 866 64.81 44.40 -18.06
C LEU A 866 65.51 45.78 -17.98
N GLY A 867 64.77 46.87 -17.76
CA GLY A 867 65.31 48.23 -17.71
C GLY A 867 65.69 48.81 -19.08
N VAL A 868 65.11 48.25 -20.15
CA VAL A 868 65.43 48.53 -21.55
C VAL A 868 64.29 49.24 -22.26
#